data_AF-A0A928JAC5-F1
#
_entry.id   AF-A0A928JAC5-F1
#
_cell.length_a   1.000
_cell.length_b   1.000
_cell.length_c   1.000
_cell.angle_alpha   90.00
_cell.angle_beta   90.00
_cell.angle_gamma   90.00
#
_symmetry.space_group_name_H-M   'P 1'
#
loop_
_entity.id
_entity.type
_entity.pdbx_description
1 polymer ?
#
loop_
_entity_poly.entity_id
_entity_poly.type
_entity_poly.pdbx_seq_one_letter_code
_entity_poly.pdbx_strand_id
1 'polypeptide(L)'
;MKKIITSILAFTIILGCVAVMSVASPTVVKKVNMFADVPYAGRVADFSAKAGADAAESGYGVYYFNDFDDGSYSSVEWYDETAGYKLRKGDTFVKGHDYRQRIGVTASTGYELAYGRLVADNGISTYYSNFDEVTLNGEEATIRHFMYKDYKEYLYIERKYPAVTDAPASAIVDEVAVKNVDYPMAGNTPDFDVTTAGDGYGLHDNSAYAVNWYAVKGEYLVELDRDDVFTVGTTYRVYVTLKSNYGWRFKYDDPETPNLKSVKINGLSADYAKNYAYERAVFDKELKISYTFQPCPGDMVSQIDITGVAAPVAGQTPSYSAVMLTDACDFFDYEDSKNKNGACWYDYTAGDFMRKTDTFIAGHEYSITFELLISDGYRFDKGNVTATVNGNAAEVHYYSEGDTKHYVEYRFAPCFDGEVLSSAYVSDVVPPVPGECPETQGNAADGKYTVSSIQWVDMADESIMEASDTFEEGGIYRVYVSIEISDTEKCKFSTLINAYVNHEEAVVDILDDEYAIFWYEFSPCAVLDTIYDIVITNVVSPVPGENPVHNASVSDGCTIQNIEWGWMDEMSKIEADHVFAEGNRYRIAITLSVSDPSNYKFGDDLCITVNGKPATEYQHSMGDDGTVVVMYDFAPCTASVPGDVNRDGKINLADVSRLLQFIAKWNVEIDGEAADVNDDGKVNLADAARILQYIAKWDVELK
;
A
#
# COMPACT_ATOMS: atom_id res chain seq x y z
N MET A 1 9.77 -90.96 -11.14
CA MET A 1 8.80 -91.55 -12.09
C MET A 1 7.64 -90.60 -12.46
N LYS A 2 7.88 -89.28 -12.43
CA LYS A 2 6.95 -88.20 -12.86
C LYS A 2 7.33 -87.61 -14.23
N LYS A 3 8.17 -88.32 -15.01
CA LYS A 3 8.77 -87.81 -16.27
C LYS A 3 8.41 -88.63 -17.53
N ILE A 4 7.45 -89.56 -17.45
CA ILE A 4 7.04 -90.39 -18.62
C ILE A 4 5.53 -90.26 -18.94
N ILE A 5 4.72 -89.65 -18.05
CA ILE A 5 3.29 -89.38 -18.32
C ILE A 5 3.08 -88.01 -19.02
N THR A 6 4.09 -87.12 -19.01
CA THR A 6 4.01 -85.83 -19.71
C THR A 6 4.20 -85.95 -21.23
N SER A 7 4.76 -87.06 -21.72
CA SER A 7 5.03 -87.25 -23.15
C SER A 7 3.87 -87.86 -23.95
N ILE A 8 2.80 -88.32 -23.29
CA ILE A 8 1.60 -88.88 -23.95
C ILE A 8 0.43 -87.87 -23.99
N LEU A 9 0.51 -86.76 -23.23
CA LEU A 9 -0.44 -85.63 -23.36
C LEU A 9 -0.02 -84.61 -24.43
N ALA A 10 1.20 -84.70 -24.96
CA ALA A 10 1.74 -83.78 -25.96
C ALA A 10 1.41 -84.18 -27.42
N PHE A 11 0.81 -85.35 -27.66
CA PHE A 11 0.58 -85.87 -29.02
C PHE A 11 -0.90 -85.86 -29.48
N THR A 12 -1.83 -85.44 -28.61
CA THR A 12 -3.27 -85.38 -28.93
C THR A 12 -3.84 -83.96 -28.96
N ILE A 13 -2.99 -82.93 -28.89
CA ILE A 13 -3.35 -81.51 -29.14
C ILE A 13 -2.32 -80.91 -30.13
N ILE A 14 -1.93 -81.67 -31.15
CA ILE A 14 -1.17 -81.17 -32.31
C ILE A 14 -2.02 -81.28 -33.60
N LEU A 15 -3.30 -81.67 -33.46
CA LEU A 15 -4.29 -81.72 -34.55
C LEU A 15 -5.58 -81.02 -34.11
N GLY A 16 -5.50 -79.71 -33.82
CA GLY A 16 -6.69 -78.99 -33.37
C GLY A 16 -6.47 -77.58 -32.86
N CYS A 17 -5.45 -76.87 -33.33
CA CYS A 17 -5.33 -75.41 -33.27
C CYS A 17 -4.20 -74.98 -34.21
N VAL A 18 -4.26 -75.38 -35.49
CA VAL A 18 -3.90 -74.41 -36.51
C VAL A 18 -5.02 -73.40 -36.40
N ALA A 19 -4.82 -72.37 -35.57
CA ALA A 19 -5.49 -71.12 -35.85
C ALA A 19 -5.05 -70.82 -37.28
N VAL A 20 -5.95 -71.08 -38.23
CA VAL A 20 -6.06 -70.21 -39.37
C VAL A 20 -6.20 -68.85 -38.70
N MET A 21 -5.08 -68.14 -38.52
CA MET A 21 -5.14 -66.71 -38.36
C MET A 21 -5.86 -66.30 -39.62
N SER A 22 -7.16 -66.10 -39.49
CA SER A 22 -7.90 -65.20 -40.35
C SER A 22 -7.06 -63.94 -40.30
N VAL A 23 -6.17 -63.78 -41.28
CA VAL A 23 -5.58 -62.49 -41.59
C VAL A 23 -6.82 -61.68 -41.90
N ALA A 24 -7.24 -60.84 -40.96
CA ALA A 24 -8.33 -59.92 -41.21
C ALA A 24 -7.97 -59.24 -42.54
N SER A 25 -8.87 -59.28 -43.52
CA SER A 25 -8.63 -58.58 -44.77
C SER A 25 -8.21 -57.15 -44.42
N PRO A 26 -7.09 -56.67 -44.97
CA PRO A 26 -6.58 -55.35 -44.61
C PRO A 26 -7.67 -54.29 -44.81
N THR A 27 -7.68 -53.30 -43.93
CA THR A 27 -8.65 -52.20 -44.07
C THR A 27 -8.23 -51.34 -45.25
N VAL A 28 -9.17 -51.08 -46.17
CA VAL A 28 -8.88 -50.38 -47.42
C VAL A 28 -8.88 -48.87 -47.20
N VAL A 29 -7.74 -48.22 -47.45
CA VAL A 29 -7.57 -46.76 -47.41
C VAL A 29 -8.12 -46.14 -48.69
N LYS A 30 -9.28 -45.49 -48.60
CA LYS A 30 -9.93 -44.83 -49.74
C LYS A 30 -9.76 -43.31 -49.77
N LYS A 31 -9.22 -42.72 -48.71
CA LYS A 31 -8.97 -41.28 -48.61
C LYS A 31 -7.53 -41.02 -48.23
N VAL A 32 -6.88 -40.11 -48.95
CA VAL A 32 -5.48 -39.72 -48.69
C VAL A 32 -5.36 -38.22 -48.79
N ASN A 33 -4.89 -37.60 -47.71
CA ASN A 33 -4.61 -36.18 -47.66
C ASN A 33 -3.12 -35.98 -47.35
N MET A 34 -2.43 -35.28 -48.24
CA MET A 34 -1.01 -34.98 -48.10
C MET A 34 -0.77 -33.47 -48.15
N PHE A 35 0.30 -33.03 -47.50
CA PHE A 35 0.72 -31.64 -47.46
C PHE A 35 2.19 -31.55 -47.84
N ALA A 36 2.52 -30.62 -48.74
CA ALA A 36 3.88 -30.33 -49.16
C ALA A 36 3.96 -28.91 -49.68
N ASP A 37 5.17 -28.39 -49.86
CA ASP A 37 5.32 -27.02 -50.34
C ASP A 37 4.90 -26.82 -51.80
N VAL A 38 4.43 -25.60 -52.10
CA VAL A 38 4.03 -25.15 -53.43
C VAL A 38 5.19 -24.38 -54.09
N PRO A 39 5.42 -24.54 -55.42
CA PRO A 39 6.53 -23.87 -56.08
C PRO A 39 6.18 -22.40 -56.41
N TYR A 40 7.12 -21.49 -56.15
CA TYR A 40 7.08 -20.10 -56.62
C TYR A 40 8.49 -19.62 -56.94
N ALA A 41 8.60 -18.65 -57.85
CA ALA A 41 9.88 -18.19 -58.39
C ALA A 41 10.88 -17.77 -57.30
N GLY A 42 12.12 -18.21 -57.43
CA GLY A 42 13.25 -17.91 -56.53
C GLY A 42 13.31 -18.77 -55.26
N ARG A 43 12.28 -19.56 -54.97
CA ARG A 43 12.25 -20.44 -53.79
C ARG A 43 13.07 -21.70 -54.01
N VAL A 44 13.85 -22.11 -53.00
CA VAL A 44 14.51 -23.42 -52.98
C VAL A 44 13.47 -24.53 -52.88
N ALA A 45 13.63 -25.60 -53.66
CA ALA A 45 12.74 -26.75 -53.63
C ALA A 45 12.83 -27.49 -52.30
N ASP A 46 11.68 -27.69 -51.64
CA ASP A 46 11.54 -28.52 -50.44
C ASP A 46 11.14 -29.95 -50.84
N PHE A 47 11.91 -30.93 -50.38
CA PHE A 47 11.72 -32.34 -50.72
C PHE A 47 10.96 -33.14 -49.64
N SER A 48 10.29 -32.44 -48.72
CA SER A 48 9.53 -33.00 -47.60
C SER A 48 8.01 -32.86 -47.77
N ALA A 49 7.28 -33.83 -47.22
CA ALA A 49 5.83 -33.88 -47.19
C ALA A 49 5.36 -34.42 -45.83
N LYS A 50 4.12 -34.09 -45.46
CA LYS A 50 3.43 -34.54 -44.25
C LYS A 50 2.10 -35.17 -44.64
N ALA A 51 1.75 -36.29 -44.01
CA ALA A 51 0.41 -36.85 -44.13
C ALA A 51 -0.58 -36.05 -43.28
N GLY A 52 -1.86 -36.05 -43.65
CA GLY A 52 -2.92 -35.40 -42.88
C GLY A 52 -3.05 -35.94 -41.47
N ALA A 53 -3.68 -35.16 -40.58
CA ALA A 53 -3.87 -35.53 -39.18
C ALA A 53 -4.66 -36.85 -39.02
N ASP A 54 -5.53 -37.17 -39.99
CA ASP A 54 -6.31 -38.40 -40.05
C ASP A 54 -5.49 -39.63 -40.46
N ALA A 55 -4.26 -39.46 -40.95
CA ALA A 55 -3.49 -40.53 -41.60
C ALA A 55 -3.19 -41.72 -40.67
N ALA A 56 -2.96 -41.46 -39.38
CA ALA A 56 -2.72 -42.52 -38.40
C ALA A 56 -3.95 -43.41 -38.18
N GLU A 57 -5.14 -42.81 -38.13
CA GLU A 57 -6.42 -43.53 -37.96
C GLU A 57 -6.89 -44.17 -39.27
N SER A 58 -6.67 -43.47 -40.39
CA SER A 58 -6.99 -43.90 -41.75
C SER A 58 -5.97 -44.88 -42.34
N GLY A 59 -4.86 -45.15 -41.64
CA GLY A 59 -3.91 -46.22 -41.97
C GLY A 59 -3.01 -45.97 -43.17
N TYR A 60 -2.62 -44.72 -43.44
CA TYR A 60 -1.64 -44.38 -44.47
C TYR A 60 -0.53 -43.47 -43.92
N GLY A 61 0.53 -43.30 -44.70
CA GLY A 61 1.65 -42.45 -44.32
C GLY A 61 2.51 -42.02 -45.50
N VAL A 62 3.51 -41.20 -45.18
CA VAL A 62 4.51 -40.72 -46.14
C VAL A 62 5.50 -41.84 -46.47
N TYR A 63 5.74 -42.10 -47.75
CA TYR A 63 6.83 -42.97 -48.19
C TYR A 63 8.09 -42.13 -48.44
N TYR A 64 9.23 -42.61 -47.94
CA TYR A 64 10.52 -41.95 -48.05
C TYR A 64 11.43 -42.66 -49.05
N PHE A 65 11.92 -41.92 -50.04
CA PHE A 65 12.84 -42.37 -51.08
C PHE A 65 14.28 -42.09 -50.67
N ASN A 66 15.20 -43.02 -50.97
CA ASN A 66 16.63 -42.77 -50.86
C ASN A 66 17.14 -42.25 -52.21
N ASP A 67 16.91 -40.95 -52.44
CA ASP A 67 17.05 -40.32 -53.76
C ASP A 67 18.27 -39.39 -53.87
N PHE A 68 19.00 -39.18 -52.78
CA PHE A 68 20.14 -38.26 -52.74
C PHE A 68 21.45 -39.00 -52.49
N ASP A 69 22.51 -38.55 -53.17
CA ASP A 69 23.86 -39.13 -53.07
C ASP A 69 24.46 -39.01 -51.65
N ASP A 70 23.91 -38.13 -50.80
CA ASP A 70 24.32 -37.94 -49.40
C ASP A 70 23.65 -38.91 -48.42
N GLY A 71 22.80 -39.82 -48.92
CA GLY A 71 22.04 -40.77 -48.10
C GLY A 71 20.84 -40.16 -47.38
N SER A 72 20.48 -38.91 -47.65
CA SER A 72 19.25 -38.33 -47.13
C SER A 72 18.02 -38.84 -47.88
N TYR A 73 16.90 -38.90 -47.16
CA TYR A 73 15.64 -39.35 -47.70
C TYR A 73 14.80 -38.16 -48.16
N SER A 74 14.15 -38.28 -49.32
CA SER A 74 13.08 -37.36 -49.75
C SER A 74 11.73 -38.03 -49.58
N SER A 75 10.67 -37.25 -49.45
CA SER A 75 9.29 -37.75 -49.62
C SER A 75 8.57 -37.08 -50.78
N VAL A 76 9.20 -36.06 -51.37
CA VAL A 76 8.73 -35.34 -52.54
C VAL A 76 9.78 -35.43 -53.64
N GLU A 77 9.33 -35.61 -54.87
CA GLU A 77 10.13 -35.37 -56.07
C GLU A 77 9.60 -34.16 -56.82
N TRP A 78 10.52 -33.33 -57.30
CA TRP A 78 10.21 -32.19 -58.16
C TRP A 78 10.80 -32.39 -59.55
N TYR A 79 10.01 -32.10 -60.57
CA TYR A 79 10.44 -32.08 -61.96
C TYR A 79 10.16 -30.70 -62.55
N ASP A 80 11.18 -30.10 -63.15
CA ASP A 80 11.03 -28.96 -64.05
C ASP A 80 10.62 -29.52 -65.42
N GLU A 81 9.34 -29.41 -65.76
CA GLU A 81 8.80 -29.95 -67.02
C GLU A 81 9.22 -29.07 -68.21
N THR A 82 9.48 -27.78 -67.97
CA THR A 82 9.96 -26.86 -69.00
C THR A 82 11.41 -27.17 -69.37
N ALA A 83 12.26 -27.40 -68.38
CA ALA A 83 13.68 -27.69 -68.59
C ALA A 83 13.99 -29.19 -68.74
N GLY A 84 13.04 -30.07 -68.45
CA GLY A 84 13.11 -31.50 -68.69
C GLY A 84 13.98 -32.29 -67.71
N TYR A 85 14.17 -31.82 -66.48
CA TYR A 85 15.00 -32.50 -65.47
C TYR A 85 14.34 -32.54 -64.07
N LYS A 86 14.77 -33.51 -63.24
CA LYS A 86 14.39 -33.64 -61.81
C LYS A 86 15.24 -32.68 -60.98
N LEU A 87 14.61 -31.86 -60.13
CA LEU A 87 15.32 -30.94 -59.24
C LEU A 87 16.11 -31.69 -58.17
N ARG A 88 17.20 -31.08 -57.71
CA ARG A 88 18.08 -31.54 -56.63
C ARG A 88 18.03 -30.58 -55.45
N LYS A 89 18.57 -31.02 -54.32
CA LYS A 89 18.69 -30.20 -53.10
C LYS A 89 19.44 -28.91 -53.40
N GLY A 90 18.85 -27.77 -53.07
CA GLY A 90 19.39 -26.43 -53.33
C GLY A 90 18.94 -25.78 -54.63
N ASP A 91 18.30 -26.52 -55.55
CA ASP A 91 17.72 -25.94 -56.76
C ASP A 91 16.55 -25.01 -56.41
N THR A 92 16.40 -23.92 -57.18
CA THR A 92 15.33 -22.95 -57.02
C THR A 92 14.33 -23.01 -58.17
N PHE A 93 13.05 -22.78 -57.90
CA PHE A 93 12.03 -22.68 -58.95
C PHE A 93 12.22 -21.40 -59.78
N VAL A 94 12.08 -21.51 -61.10
CA VAL A 94 12.29 -20.42 -62.06
C VAL A 94 10.94 -19.85 -62.50
N LYS A 95 10.87 -18.52 -62.60
CA LYS A 95 9.66 -17.82 -63.05
C LYS A 95 9.28 -18.24 -64.47
N GLY A 96 8.01 -18.60 -64.66
CA GLY A 96 7.43 -19.00 -65.93
C GLY A 96 7.63 -20.48 -66.30
N HIS A 97 8.34 -21.26 -65.48
CA HIS A 97 8.49 -22.70 -65.70
C HIS A 97 7.29 -23.51 -65.18
N ASP A 98 7.05 -24.65 -65.81
CA ASP A 98 6.07 -25.64 -65.40
C ASP A 98 6.74 -26.67 -64.50
N TYR A 99 6.15 -26.93 -63.33
CA TYR A 99 6.67 -27.92 -62.39
C TYR A 99 5.68 -29.03 -62.12
N ARG A 100 6.23 -30.20 -61.79
CA ARG A 100 5.47 -31.36 -61.34
C ARG A 100 6.01 -31.85 -60.02
N GLN A 101 5.11 -31.98 -59.04
CA GLN A 101 5.39 -32.51 -57.72
C GLN A 101 4.86 -33.93 -57.62
N ARG A 102 5.66 -34.84 -57.06
CA ARG A 102 5.22 -36.21 -56.73
C ARG A 102 5.49 -36.51 -55.27
N ILE A 103 4.55 -37.18 -54.62
CA ILE A 103 4.65 -37.56 -53.21
C ILE A 103 4.39 -39.04 -53.07
N GLY A 104 5.26 -39.73 -52.35
CA GLY A 104 5.10 -41.15 -52.03
C GLY A 104 4.12 -41.36 -50.89
N VAL A 105 3.17 -42.27 -51.09
CA VAL A 105 2.18 -42.66 -50.09
C VAL A 105 2.27 -44.18 -49.87
N THR A 106 2.39 -44.60 -48.62
CA THR A 106 2.42 -46.01 -48.20
C THR A 106 1.24 -46.33 -47.30
N ALA A 107 0.76 -47.57 -47.33
CA ALA A 107 -0.16 -48.06 -46.30
C ALA A 107 0.60 -48.37 -45.00
N SER A 108 -0.06 -48.15 -43.88
CA SER A 108 0.36 -48.60 -42.56
C SER A 108 0.11 -50.11 -42.41
N THR A 109 0.75 -50.74 -41.42
CA THR A 109 0.59 -52.19 -41.19
C THR A 109 -0.88 -52.53 -40.89
N GLY A 110 -1.43 -53.52 -41.60
CA GLY A 110 -2.85 -53.92 -41.47
C GLY A 110 -3.82 -53.17 -42.38
N TYR A 111 -3.31 -52.25 -43.20
CA TYR A 111 -4.08 -51.51 -44.20
C TYR A 111 -3.57 -51.79 -45.61
N GLU A 112 -4.43 -51.56 -46.59
CA GLU A 112 -4.06 -51.56 -48.01
C GLU A 112 -4.61 -50.30 -48.69
N LEU A 113 -3.86 -49.75 -49.64
CA LEU A 113 -4.32 -48.61 -50.42
C LEU A 113 -5.45 -49.07 -51.37
N ALA A 114 -6.49 -48.24 -51.58
CA ALA A 114 -7.64 -48.54 -52.43
C ALA A 114 -7.29 -48.63 -53.92
N TYR A 115 -6.55 -49.67 -54.26
CA TYR A 115 -5.95 -49.90 -55.55
C TYR A 115 -6.10 -51.36 -55.94
N GLY A 116 -6.35 -51.61 -57.21
CA GLY A 116 -6.51 -52.96 -57.72
C GLY A 116 -5.75 -53.18 -59.02
N ARG A 117 -5.36 -54.45 -59.23
CA ARG A 117 -4.74 -54.94 -60.46
C ARG A 117 -5.69 -55.91 -61.14
N LEU A 118 -6.19 -55.55 -62.32
CA LEU A 118 -6.82 -56.49 -63.24
C LEU A 118 -5.74 -57.07 -64.13
N VAL A 119 -5.53 -58.39 -64.10
CA VAL A 119 -4.69 -59.07 -65.08
C VAL A 119 -5.62 -59.55 -66.20
N ALA A 120 -5.48 -58.97 -67.39
CA ALA A 120 -6.20 -59.47 -68.56
C ALA A 120 -5.59 -60.81 -69.02
N ASP A 121 -6.41 -61.67 -69.63
CA ASP A 121 -6.02 -63.01 -70.11
C ASP A 121 -4.84 -63.01 -71.12
N ASN A 122 -4.49 -61.84 -71.66
CA ASN A 122 -3.33 -61.63 -72.55
C ASN A 122 -2.04 -61.21 -71.80
N GLY A 123 -2.03 -61.25 -70.47
CA GLY A 123 -0.89 -60.88 -69.63
C GLY A 123 -0.71 -59.37 -69.41
N ILE A 124 -1.57 -58.52 -69.99
CA ILE A 124 -1.55 -57.07 -69.76
C ILE A 124 -2.25 -56.78 -68.43
N SER A 125 -1.54 -56.18 -67.49
CA SER A 125 -2.13 -55.74 -66.22
C SER A 125 -2.67 -54.33 -66.38
N THR A 126 -3.98 -54.17 -66.20
CA THR A 126 -4.65 -52.88 -66.08
C THR A 126 -4.78 -52.53 -64.60
N TYR A 127 -4.26 -51.38 -64.23
CA TYR A 127 -4.28 -50.90 -62.86
C TYR A 127 -5.40 -49.88 -62.69
N TYR A 128 -6.15 -49.98 -61.59
CA TYR A 128 -7.24 -49.05 -61.27
C TYR A 128 -7.13 -48.62 -59.81
N SER A 129 -7.50 -47.38 -59.55
CA SER A 129 -7.57 -46.79 -58.21
C SER A 129 -9.02 -46.52 -57.86
N ASN A 130 -9.47 -46.99 -56.70
CA ASN A 130 -10.81 -46.80 -56.15
C ASN A 130 -10.77 -45.89 -54.91
N PHE A 131 -9.97 -44.84 -54.95
CA PHE A 131 -9.99 -43.81 -53.92
C PHE A 131 -11.24 -42.96 -54.08
N ASP A 132 -11.88 -42.67 -52.95
CA ASP A 132 -13.00 -41.73 -52.88
C ASP A 132 -12.47 -40.29 -52.94
N GLU A 133 -11.26 -40.04 -52.39
CA GLU A 133 -10.67 -38.69 -52.28
C GLU A 133 -9.15 -38.76 -52.16
N VAL A 134 -8.42 -38.00 -52.99
CA VAL A 134 -6.97 -37.83 -52.85
C VAL A 134 -6.64 -36.35 -53.01
N THR A 135 -6.10 -35.74 -51.96
CA THR A 135 -5.76 -34.31 -51.99
C THR A 135 -4.29 -34.04 -51.66
N LEU A 136 -3.77 -32.97 -52.26
CA LEU A 136 -2.49 -32.38 -51.95
C LEU A 136 -2.66 -30.88 -51.66
N ASN A 137 -2.42 -30.49 -50.41
CA ASN A 137 -2.73 -29.16 -49.88
C ASN A 137 -4.22 -28.79 -50.05
N GLY A 138 -5.11 -29.77 -49.84
CA GLY A 138 -6.57 -29.58 -49.96
C GLY A 138 -7.12 -29.50 -51.39
N GLU A 139 -6.26 -29.57 -52.41
CA GLU A 139 -6.68 -29.66 -53.81
C GLU A 139 -6.57 -31.08 -54.34
N GLU A 140 -7.44 -31.45 -55.30
CA GLU A 140 -7.45 -32.77 -55.92
C GLU A 140 -6.08 -33.10 -56.57
N ALA A 141 -5.54 -34.27 -56.24
CA ALA A 141 -4.28 -34.77 -56.78
C ALA A 141 -4.49 -36.03 -57.61
N THR A 142 -3.64 -36.21 -58.64
CA THR A 142 -3.74 -37.35 -59.55
C THR A 142 -2.91 -38.53 -59.07
N ILE A 143 -3.43 -39.76 -59.18
CA ILE A 143 -2.69 -40.99 -58.89
C ILE A 143 -1.99 -41.45 -60.17
N ARG A 144 -0.67 -41.65 -60.13
CA ARG A 144 0.12 -41.89 -61.35
C ARG A 144 0.82 -43.24 -61.43
N HIS A 145 1.33 -43.78 -60.33
CA HIS A 145 2.19 -44.96 -60.41
C HIS A 145 2.28 -45.75 -59.10
N PHE A 146 2.27 -47.08 -59.21
CA PHE A 146 2.46 -48.05 -58.13
C PHE A 146 3.83 -48.69 -58.30
N MET A 147 4.64 -48.73 -57.24
CA MET A 147 5.95 -49.38 -57.28
C MET A 147 6.08 -50.39 -56.13
N TYR A 148 6.71 -51.51 -56.45
CA TYR A 148 7.11 -52.52 -55.48
C TYR A 148 8.62 -52.36 -55.26
N LYS A 149 9.01 -51.82 -54.11
CA LYS A 149 10.42 -51.70 -53.73
C LYS A 149 10.56 -52.13 -52.27
N ASP A 150 11.56 -52.96 -51.99
CA ASP A 150 11.88 -53.42 -50.63
C ASP A 150 10.70 -54.04 -49.85
N TYR A 151 9.85 -54.82 -50.54
CA TYR A 151 8.65 -55.49 -49.99
C TYR A 151 7.60 -54.54 -49.39
N LYS A 152 7.66 -53.25 -49.70
CA LYS A 152 6.65 -52.25 -49.33
C LYS A 152 5.95 -51.71 -50.56
N GLU A 153 4.62 -51.65 -50.47
CA GLU A 153 3.76 -51.10 -51.49
C GLU A 153 3.60 -49.60 -51.26
N TYR A 154 3.88 -48.80 -52.29
CA TYR A 154 3.58 -47.38 -52.28
C TYR A 154 3.11 -46.90 -53.64
N LEU A 155 2.39 -45.77 -53.64
CA LEU A 155 1.95 -45.08 -54.83
C LEU A 155 2.44 -43.63 -54.85
N TYR A 156 2.47 -43.04 -56.04
CA TYR A 156 2.66 -41.62 -56.22
C TYR A 156 1.34 -40.90 -56.43
N ILE A 157 1.13 -39.87 -55.62
CA ILE A 157 0.20 -38.79 -55.94
C ILE A 157 1.00 -37.66 -56.62
N GLU A 158 0.40 -37.01 -57.60
CA GLU A 158 1.04 -36.03 -58.47
C GLU A 158 0.17 -34.78 -58.62
N ARG A 159 0.82 -33.61 -58.57
CA ARG A 159 0.22 -32.31 -58.89
C ARG A 159 1.12 -31.55 -59.85
N LYS A 160 0.52 -30.82 -60.79
CA LYS A 160 1.21 -29.97 -61.76
C LYS A 160 0.97 -28.50 -61.45
N TYR A 161 1.99 -27.70 -61.66
CA TYR A 161 2.03 -26.27 -61.42
C TYR A 161 2.46 -25.55 -62.70
N PRO A 162 1.52 -25.11 -63.55
CA PRO A 162 1.84 -24.43 -64.80
C PRO A 162 2.29 -22.98 -64.55
N ALA A 163 3.30 -22.52 -65.29
CA ALA A 163 3.78 -21.15 -65.36
C ALA A 163 4.00 -20.50 -63.98
N VAL A 164 4.87 -21.09 -63.16
CA VAL A 164 5.16 -20.63 -61.80
C VAL A 164 5.48 -19.14 -61.75
N THR A 165 4.74 -18.40 -60.93
CA THR A 165 4.87 -16.94 -60.76
C THR A 165 5.69 -16.59 -59.52
N ASP A 166 5.82 -15.29 -59.22
CA ASP A 166 6.27 -14.84 -57.89
C ASP A 166 5.32 -15.38 -56.81
N ALA A 167 5.80 -15.46 -55.56
CA ALA A 167 5.00 -15.93 -54.43
C ALA A 167 3.66 -15.16 -54.35
N PRO A 168 2.51 -15.83 -54.20
CA PRO A 168 1.27 -15.13 -53.95
C PRO A 168 1.37 -14.35 -52.64
N ALA A 169 0.94 -13.09 -52.62
CA ALA A 169 1.02 -12.23 -51.43
C ALA A 169 0.31 -12.83 -50.20
N SER A 170 -0.67 -13.73 -50.43
CA SER A 170 -1.42 -14.46 -49.41
C SER A 170 -0.63 -15.59 -48.73
N ALA A 171 0.60 -15.91 -49.14
CA ALA A 171 1.42 -16.99 -48.58
C ALA A 171 2.60 -16.49 -47.73
N ILE A 172 2.67 -15.18 -47.47
CA ILE A 172 3.72 -14.54 -46.69
C ILE A 172 3.20 -14.23 -45.28
N VAL A 173 3.85 -14.79 -44.28
CA VAL A 173 3.66 -14.44 -42.88
C VAL A 173 4.51 -13.21 -42.56
N ASP A 174 3.86 -12.05 -42.52
CA ASP A 174 4.45 -10.76 -42.16
C ASP A 174 4.06 -10.33 -40.73
N GLU A 175 3.16 -11.07 -40.08
CA GLU A 175 2.72 -10.83 -38.71
C GLU A 175 2.60 -12.14 -37.93
N VAL A 176 3.13 -12.18 -36.71
CA VAL A 176 3.07 -13.34 -35.82
C VAL A 176 2.64 -12.96 -34.40
N ALA A 177 1.89 -13.85 -33.76
CA ALA A 177 1.40 -13.70 -32.42
C ALA A 177 1.35 -15.06 -31.71
N VAL A 178 2.00 -15.12 -30.54
CA VAL A 178 1.92 -16.22 -29.59
C VAL A 178 1.13 -15.76 -28.36
N LYS A 179 0.31 -16.64 -27.80
CA LYS A 179 -0.58 -16.39 -26.66
C LYS A 179 -0.41 -17.48 -25.61
N ASN A 180 -0.91 -17.18 -24.41
CA ASN A 180 -0.88 -18.08 -23.26
C ASN A 180 0.56 -18.46 -22.90
N VAL A 181 1.43 -17.46 -22.78
CA VAL A 181 2.73 -17.65 -22.13
C VAL A 181 2.60 -17.15 -20.72
N ASP A 182 2.61 -18.03 -19.72
CA ASP A 182 2.48 -17.58 -18.34
C ASP A 182 3.66 -16.71 -17.91
N TYR A 183 3.36 -15.72 -17.06
CA TYR A 183 4.37 -14.82 -16.55
C TYR A 183 5.21 -15.52 -15.47
N PRO A 184 6.54 -15.30 -15.42
CA PRO A 184 7.39 -15.84 -14.36
C PRO A 184 6.96 -15.37 -12.96
N MET A 185 6.52 -16.31 -12.12
CA MET A 185 6.14 -16.06 -10.73
C MET A 185 6.97 -16.90 -9.79
N ALA A 186 7.49 -16.29 -8.71
CA ALA A 186 8.37 -16.98 -7.79
C ALA A 186 7.72 -18.25 -7.25
N GLY A 187 8.44 -19.37 -7.30
CA GLY A 187 7.94 -20.69 -6.90
C GLY A 187 7.17 -21.46 -7.96
N ASN A 188 6.72 -20.82 -9.05
CA ASN A 188 6.09 -21.51 -10.18
C ASN A 188 7.12 -22.04 -11.18
N THR A 189 6.73 -23.07 -11.92
CA THR A 189 7.53 -23.66 -13.00
C THR A 189 7.31 -22.93 -14.33
N PRO A 190 8.26 -22.96 -15.27
CA PRO A 190 8.10 -22.37 -16.60
C PRO A 190 6.99 -23.03 -17.43
N ASP A 191 6.31 -22.21 -18.23
CA ASP A 191 5.20 -22.64 -19.07
C ASP A 191 5.65 -23.01 -20.50
N PHE A 192 5.38 -24.24 -20.91
CA PHE A 192 5.74 -24.76 -22.22
C PHE A 192 4.54 -24.94 -23.16
N ASP A 193 3.32 -24.65 -22.68
CA ASP A 193 2.06 -24.96 -23.36
C ASP A 193 1.44 -23.69 -23.97
N VAL A 194 2.13 -23.15 -24.96
CA VAL A 194 1.75 -21.88 -25.62
C VAL A 194 0.89 -22.13 -26.87
N THR A 195 0.19 -21.09 -27.36
CA THR A 195 -0.65 -21.19 -28.56
C THR A 195 -0.31 -20.11 -29.60
N THR A 196 -0.49 -20.42 -30.89
CA THR A 196 -0.29 -19.47 -32.01
C THR A 196 -1.63 -18.91 -32.51
N ALA A 197 -1.63 -17.67 -33.00
CA ALA A 197 -2.86 -16.97 -33.38
C ALA A 197 -3.01 -16.69 -34.88
N GLY A 198 -2.50 -17.56 -35.77
CA GLY A 198 -2.65 -17.40 -37.22
C GLY A 198 -2.58 -18.71 -38.01
N ASP A 199 -3.10 -18.69 -39.24
CA ASP A 199 -3.24 -19.89 -40.09
C ASP A 199 -1.96 -20.23 -40.90
N GLY A 200 -0.99 -19.31 -40.96
CA GLY A 200 0.21 -19.46 -41.79
C GLY A 200 1.43 -20.08 -41.09
N TYR A 201 1.36 -20.30 -39.78
CA TYR A 201 2.45 -20.84 -38.97
C TYR A 201 1.92 -21.55 -37.74
N GLY A 202 2.76 -22.39 -37.14
CA GLY A 202 2.51 -23.06 -35.87
C GLY A 202 3.79 -23.18 -35.06
N LEU A 203 3.72 -23.89 -33.93
CA LEU A 203 4.90 -24.25 -33.16
C LEU A 203 5.76 -25.26 -33.93
N HIS A 204 7.07 -25.22 -33.65
CA HIS A 204 8.00 -26.20 -34.20
C HIS A 204 7.58 -27.65 -33.86
N ASP A 205 7.69 -28.56 -34.84
CA ASP A 205 7.15 -29.94 -34.73
C ASP A 205 7.79 -30.75 -33.57
N ASN A 206 9.02 -30.40 -33.17
CA ASN A 206 9.63 -30.98 -31.98
C ASN A 206 9.33 -30.12 -30.76
N SER A 207 8.49 -30.64 -29.87
CA SER A 207 8.04 -29.98 -28.64
C SER A 207 9.18 -29.65 -27.66
N ALA A 208 10.32 -30.35 -27.74
CA ALA A 208 11.49 -30.03 -26.91
C ALA A 208 12.20 -28.73 -27.33
N TYR A 209 11.95 -28.24 -28.54
CA TYR A 209 12.56 -27.02 -29.10
C TYR A 209 11.55 -25.93 -29.42
N ALA A 210 10.26 -26.18 -29.14
CA ALA A 210 9.18 -25.26 -29.46
C ALA A 210 9.16 -24.06 -28.50
N VAL A 211 9.40 -24.30 -27.20
CA VAL A 211 9.43 -23.28 -26.16
C VAL A 211 10.60 -23.57 -25.23
N ASN A 212 11.45 -22.58 -25.00
CA ASN A 212 12.61 -22.68 -24.10
C ASN A 212 12.67 -21.46 -23.19
N TRP A 213 12.91 -21.69 -21.90
CA TRP A 213 13.01 -20.66 -20.89
C TRP A 213 14.44 -20.51 -20.40
N TYR A 214 14.83 -19.27 -20.11
CA TYR A 214 16.17 -18.95 -19.63
C TYR A 214 16.11 -17.94 -18.49
N ALA A 215 16.88 -18.17 -17.44
CA ALA A 215 17.25 -17.14 -16.47
C ALA A 215 18.34 -16.24 -17.07
N VAL A 216 18.17 -14.92 -16.96
CA VAL A 216 19.14 -13.93 -17.43
C VAL A 216 20.13 -13.63 -16.31
N LYS A 217 21.42 -13.89 -16.55
CA LYS A 217 22.53 -13.63 -15.60
C LYS A 217 23.59 -12.75 -16.26
N GLY A 218 23.38 -11.43 -16.19
CA GLY A 218 24.21 -10.46 -16.90
C GLY A 218 24.09 -10.66 -18.42
N GLU A 219 25.19 -10.93 -19.10
CA GLU A 219 25.21 -11.22 -20.54
C GLU A 219 24.90 -12.69 -20.88
N TYR A 220 24.82 -13.57 -19.87
CA TYR A 220 24.61 -15.00 -20.07
C TYR A 220 23.15 -15.41 -19.85
N LEU A 221 22.73 -16.44 -20.58
CA LEU A 221 21.45 -17.11 -20.41
C LEU A 221 21.67 -18.51 -19.84
N VAL A 222 20.93 -18.87 -18.80
CA VAL A 222 20.93 -20.21 -18.21
C VAL A 222 19.58 -20.86 -18.51
N GLU A 223 19.58 -21.94 -19.28
CA GLU A 223 18.36 -22.67 -19.64
C GLU A 223 17.69 -23.26 -18.39
N LEU A 224 16.36 -23.23 -18.37
CA LEU A 224 15.55 -23.82 -17.31
C LEU A 224 14.98 -25.16 -17.76
N ASP A 225 15.02 -26.13 -16.86
CA ASP A 225 14.29 -27.39 -16.97
C ASP A 225 12.81 -27.20 -16.61
N ARG A 226 11.97 -28.17 -16.97
CA ARG A 226 10.52 -28.13 -16.69
C ARG A 226 10.18 -28.08 -15.20
N ASP A 227 11.05 -28.62 -14.36
CA ASP A 227 10.86 -28.72 -12.91
C ASP A 227 11.57 -27.59 -12.14
N ASP A 228 12.30 -26.70 -12.83
CA ASP A 228 12.88 -25.52 -12.21
C ASP A 228 11.79 -24.55 -11.76
N VAL A 229 12.09 -23.73 -10.76
CA VAL A 229 11.18 -22.70 -10.27
C VAL A 229 11.76 -21.30 -10.48
N PHE A 230 10.88 -20.35 -10.77
CA PHE A 230 11.29 -18.95 -10.85
C PHE A 230 11.66 -18.42 -9.45
N THR A 231 12.60 -17.48 -9.41
CA THR A 231 13.16 -16.89 -8.19
C THR A 231 13.01 -15.39 -8.21
N VAL A 232 12.61 -14.82 -7.07
CA VAL A 232 12.41 -13.38 -6.86
C VAL A 232 13.60 -12.57 -7.36
N GLY A 233 13.33 -11.46 -8.04
CA GLY A 233 14.31 -10.52 -8.58
C GLY A 233 15.09 -11.03 -9.80
N THR A 234 14.86 -12.27 -10.25
CA THR A 234 15.54 -12.82 -11.43
C THR A 234 14.76 -12.49 -12.69
N THR A 235 15.44 -11.95 -13.70
CA THR A 235 14.86 -11.73 -15.03
C THR A 235 14.85 -13.03 -15.82
N TYR A 236 13.75 -13.30 -16.53
CA TYR A 236 13.61 -14.48 -17.37
C TYR A 236 13.31 -14.10 -18.81
N ARG A 237 13.74 -14.96 -19.74
CA ARG A 237 13.47 -14.83 -21.16
C ARG A 237 12.88 -16.12 -21.68
N VAL A 238 11.77 -15.99 -22.42
CA VAL A 238 11.18 -17.09 -23.18
C VAL A 238 11.61 -16.97 -24.64
N TYR A 239 11.95 -18.10 -25.25
CA TYR A 239 12.09 -18.25 -26.69
C TYR A 239 11.01 -19.19 -27.21
N VAL A 240 10.35 -18.80 -28.30
CA VAL A 240 9.38 -19.64 -29.01
C VAL A 240 9.86 -19.83 -30.44
N THR A 241 9.98 -21.09 -30.87
CA THR A 241 10.36 -21.43 -32.24
C THR A 241 9.10 -21.72 -33.04
N LEU A 242 8.85 -20.88 -34.04
CA LEU A 242 7.73 -21.01 -34.96
C LEU A 242 8.18 -21.66 -36.27
N LYS A 243 7.28 -22.45 -36.86
CA LYS A 243 7.44 -23.06 -38.17
C LYS A 243 6.29 -22.64 -39.08
N SER A 244 6.59 -22.24 -40.31
CA SER A 244 5.54 -21.91 -41.27
C SER A 244 4.80 -23.17 -41.72
N ASN A 245 3.50 -23.05 -41.93
CA ASN A 245 2.69 -24.14 -42.46
C ASN A 245 3.07 -24.42 -43.92
N TYR A 246 2.77 -25.61 -44.43
CA TYR A 246 3.05 -25.96 -45.83
C TYR A 246 2.36 -24.98 -46.78
N GLY A 247 3.09 -24.49 -47.78
CA GLY A 247 2.62 -23.44 -48.68
C GLY A 247 2.84 -22.01 -48.18
N TRP A 248 3.23 -21.82 -46.91
CA TRP A 248 3.55 -20.52 -46.32
C TRP A 248 5.05 -20.36 -46.05
N ARG A 249 5.47 -19.10 -45.91
CA ARG A 249 6.81 -18.72 -45.44
C ARG A 249 6.78 -17.45 -44.60
N PHE A 250 7.75 -17.30 -43.71
CA PHE A 250 7.99 -16.02 -43.06
C PHE A 250 8.59 -15.02 -44.04
N LYS A 251 8.33 -13.74 -43.82
CA LYS A 251 8.91 -12.68 -44.64
C LYS A 251 10.38 -12.46 -44.27
N TYR A 252 11.23 -12.54 -45.29
CA TYR A 252 12.66 -12.30 -45.24
C TYR A 252 13.04 -11.37 -46.39
N ASP A 253 13.93 -10.42 -46.14
CA ASP A 253 14.49 -9.56 -47.19
C ASP A 253 15.61 -10.30 -47.95
N ASP A 254 16.34 -11.14 -47.23
CA ASP A 254 17.41 -12.01 -47.72
C ASP A 254 17.49 -13.29 -46.87
N PRO A 255 18.28 -14.32 -47.25
CA PRO A 255 18.35 -15.58 -46.53
C PRO A 255 18.71 -15.53 -45.03
N GLU A 256 19.23 -14.41 -44.53
CA GLU A 256 19.65 -14.22 -43.14
C GLU A 256 18.73 -13.27 -42.36
N THR A 257 17.96 -12.40 -43.03
CA THR A 257 17.28 -11.26 -42.39
C THR A 257 15.75 -11.38 -42.46
N PRO A 258 15.07 -11.83 -41.39
CA PRO A 258 13.61 -11.76 -41.31
C PRO A 258 13.16 -10.30 -41.20
N ASN A 259 12.04 -9.95 -41.84
CA ASN A 259 11.51 -8.58 -41.86
C ASN A 259 9.97 -8.59 -41.74
N LEU A 260 9.51 -8.87 -40.52
CA LEU A 260 8.09 -8.92 -40.17
C LEU A 260 7.62 -7.55 -39.68
N LYS A 261 6.39 -7.17 -40.06
CA LYS A 261 5.72 -5.95 -39.58
C LYS A 261 5.35 -5.99 -38.11
N SER A 262 4.97 -7.16 -37.59
CA SER A 262 4.48 -7.30 -36.22
C SER A 262 4.83 -8.67 -35.65
N VAL A 263 5.43 -8.68 -34.47
CA VAL A 263 5.78 -9.91 -33.73
C VAL A 263 5.37 -9.71 -32.28
N LYS A 264 4.46 -10.55 -31.79
CA LYS A 264 3.89 -10.40 -30.44
C LYS A 264 3.91 -11.68 -29.62
N ILE A 265 4.18 -11.55 -28.32
CA ILE A 265 3.95 -12.56 -27.28
C ILE A 265 2.96 -11.95 -26.27
N ASN A 266 1.82 -12.60 -26.05
CA ASN A 266 0.72 -12.08 -25.22
C ASN A 266 0.29 -10.63 -25.55
N GLY A 267 0.37 -10.25 -26.83
CA GLY A 267 0.04 -8.90 -27.29
C GLY A 267 1.18 -7.88 -27.17
N LEU A 268 2.26 -8.20 -26.44
CA LEU A 268 3.45 -7.37 -26.27
C LEU A 268 4.43 -7.58 -27.43
N SER A 269 5.09 -6.50 -27.87
CA SER A 269 6.13 -6.57 -28.89
C SER A 269 7.26 -7.50 -28.46
N ALA A 270 7.64 -8.42 -29.33
CA ALA A 270 8.67 -9.42 -29.08
C ALA A 270 9.85 -9.27 -30.06
N ASP A 271 11.04 -9.64 -29.60
CA ASP A 271 12.22 -9.75 -30.46
C ASP A 271 12.10 -10.98 -31.35
N TYR A 272 12.74 -10.96 -32.51
CA TYR A 272 12.74 -12.10 -33.43
C TYR A 272 14.03 -12.19 -34.25
N ALA A 273 14.39 -13.40 -34.63
CA ALA A 273 15.55 -13.69 -35.44
C ALA A 273 15.37 -15.00 -36.22
N LYS A 274 16.25 -15.20 -37.21
CA LYS A 274 16.39 -16.48 -37.90
C LYS A 274 16.77 -17.58 -36.90
N ASN A 275 16.18 -18.77 -37.04
CA ASN A 275 16.59 -19.93 -36.28
C ASN A 275 17.82 -20.60 -36.92
N TYR A 276 18.95 -20.68 -36.22
CA TYR A 276 20.21 -21.25 -36.73
C TYR A 276 20.41 -22.73 -36.37
N ALA A 277 19.47 -23.35 -35.65
CA ALA A 277 19.67 -24.65 -35.01
C ALA A 277 19.78 -25.84 -35.99
N TYR A 278 19.35 -25.70 -37.26
CA TYR A 278 19.47 -26.76 -38.26
C TYR A 278 19.96 -26.22 -39.62
N GLU A 279 21.12 -26.71 -40.05
CA GLU A 279 21.72 -26.33 -41.32
C GLU A 279 20.98 -26.89 -42.55
N ARG A 280 20.75 -25.97 -43.50
CA ARG A 280 20.72 -26.13 -44.98
C ARG A 280 19.48 -26.79 -45.63
N ALA A 281 18.46 -25.97 -45.90
CA ALA A 281 17.92 -25.82 -47.27
C ALA A 281 16.80 -24.77 -47.42
N VAL A 282 16.05 -24.44 -46.36
CA VAL A 282 14.86 -23.57 -46.48
C VAL A 282 14.76 -22.59 -45.31
N PHE A 283 15.46 -21.45 -45.42
CA PHE A 283 15.64 -20.46 -44.33
C PHE A 283 14.36 -19.71 -43.93
N ASP A 284 13.34 -19.69 -44.79
CA ASP A 284 12.09 -18.96 -44.57
C ASP A 284 11.00 -19.80 -43.90
N LYS A 285 11.37 -21.00 -43.39
CA LYS A 285 10.48 -21.95 -42.74
C LYS A 285 10.39 -21.82 -41.23
N GLU A 286 11.41 -21.23 -40.60
CA GLU A 286 11.48 -21.14 -39.15
C GLU A 286 11.79 -19.71 -38.70
N LEU A 287 11.20 -19.33 -37.58
CA LEU A 287 11.39 -18.03 -36.94
C LEU A 287 11.50 -18.25 -35.43
N LYS A 288 12.58 -17.73 -34.83
CA LYS A 288 12.73 -17.73 -33.37
C LYS A 288 12.30 -16.37 -32.84
N ILE A 289 11.31 -16.36 -31.96
CA ILE A 289 10.83 -15.14 -31.29
C ILE A 289 11.18 -15.20 -29.80
N SER A 290 11.35 -14.06 -29.15
CA SER A 290 11.63 -14.00 -27.72
C SER A 290 11.07 -12.79 -27.02
N TYR A 291 10.76 -12.96 -25.74
CA TYR A 291 10.36 -11.89 -24.86
C TYR A 291 11.13 -11.99 -23.54
N THR A 292 11.67 -10.86 -23.07
CA THR A 292 12.34 -10.77 -21.76
C THR A 292 11.36 -10.13 -20.79
N PHE A 293 11.00 -10.87 -19.75
CA PHE A 293 10.10 -10.41 -18.70
C PHE A 293 10.82 -9.41 -17.77
N GLN A 294 10.06 -8.67 -16.96
CA GLN A 294 10.64 -7.91 -15.86
C GLN A 294 11.18 -8.87 -14.79
N PRO A 295 12.02 -8.40 -13.84
CA PRO A 295 12.45 -9.20 -12.71
C PRO A 295 11.26 -9.89 -12.03
N CYS A 296 11.37 -11.19 -11.79
CA CYS A 296 10.30 -12.01 -11.24
C CYS A 296 9.86 -11.45 -9.88
N PRO A 297 8.55 -11.15 -9.69
CA PRO A 297 8.08 -10.52 -8.47
C PRO A 297 8.14 -11.47 -7.28
N GLY A 298 8.28 -10.89 -6.09
CA GLY A 298 8.23 -11.59 -4.80
C GLY A 298 6.81 -11.83 -4.33
N ASP A 299 5.99 -10.78 -4.33
CA ASP A 299 4.62 -10.79 -3.83
C ASP A 299 3.65 -10.18 -4.85
N MET A 300 2.43 -10.71 -4.88
CA MET A 300 1.35 -10.14 -5.67
C MET A 300 0.57 -9.09 -4.87
N VAL A 301 0.21 -8.00 -5.54
CA VAL A 301 -0.66 -6.96 -4.99
C VAL A 301 -2.09 -7.34 -5.30
N SER A 302 -2.82 -7.81 -4.27
CA SER A 302 -4.25 -8.11 -4.33
C SER A 302 -5.11 -7.05 -3.63
N GLN A 303 -4.50 -6.12 -2.89
CA GLN A 303 -5.20 -5.09 -2.15
C GLN A 303 -4.48 -3.74 -2.29
N ILE A 304 -5.26 -2.69 -2.54
CA ILE A 304 -4.80 -1.29 -2.58
C ILE A 304 -5.66 -0.50 -1.61
N ASP A 305 -5.05 0.15 -0.62
CA ASP A 305 -5.78 1.01 0.31
C ASP A 305 -5.24 2.43 0.25
N ILE A 306 -6.13 3.37 -0.06
CA ILE A 306 -5.86 4.80 -0.16
C ILE A 306 -6.66 5.52 0.92
N THR A 307 -6.04 6.47 1.62
CA THR A 307 -6.72 7.30 2.64
C THR A 307 -6.41 8.79 2.46
N GLY A 308 -7.02 9.66 3.25
CA GLY A 308 -6.79 11.11 3.23
C GLY A 308 -7.46 11.86 2.07
N VAL A 309 -8.44 11.26 1.41
CA VAL A 309 -9.12 11.83 0.25
C VAL A 309 -10.34 12.66 0.70
N ALA A 310 -10.32 13.97 0.44
CA ALA A 310 -11.44 14.84 0.81
C ALA A 310 -12.65 14.65 -0.13
N ALA A 311 -13.86 14.61 0.43
CA ALA A 311 -15.10 14.61 -0.35
C ALA A 311 -15.33 15.94 -1.09
N PRO A 312 -16.03 15.94 -2.23
CA PRO A 312 -16.39 17.17 -2.93
C PRO A 312 -17.35 18.02 -2.09
N VAL A 313 -17.01 19.30 -1.92
CA VAL A 313 -17.83 20.28 -1.16
C VAL A 313 -18.21 21.42 -2.10
N ALA A 314 -19.51 21.72 -2.20
CA ALA A 314 -20.02 22.73 -3.11
C ALA A 314 -19.31 24.09 -2.91
N GLY A 315 -18.88 24.70 -4.01
CA GLY A 315 -18.13 25.96 -4.01
C GLY A 315 -16.63 25.83 -3.70
N GLN A 316 -16.15 24.67 -3.24
CA GLN A 316 -14.71 24.42 -3.02
C GLN A 316 -14.04 23.89 -4.28
N THR A 317 -12.73 24.10 -4.40
CA THR A 317 -11.91 23.52 -5.48
C THR A 317 -11.49 22.08 -5.16
N PRO A 318 -11.18 21.24 -6.15
CA PRO A 318 -10.70 19.87 -5.93
C PRO A 318 -9.46 19.77 -5.04
N SER A 319 -9.50 18.86 -4.07
CA SER A 319 -8.33 18.45 -3.29
C SER A 319 -7.66 17.23 -3.94
N TYR A 320 -6.33 17.18 -3.90
CA TYR A 320 -5.55 16.05 -4.40
C TYR A 320 -4.75 15.38 -3.27
N SER A 321 -5.17 15.58 -2.02
CA SER A 321 -4.60 14.88 -0.87
C SER A 321 -5.00 13.41 -0.93
N ALA A 322 -4.00 12.53 -0.86
CA ALA A 322 -4.18 11.09 -0.75
C ALA A 322 -2.90 10.47 -0.17
N VAL A 323 -3.05 9.36 0.53
CA VAL A 323 -1.97 8.57 1.13
C VAL A 323 -2.16 7.12 0.72
N MET A 324 -1.12 6.54 0.12
CA MET A 324 -1.05 5.10 -0.17
C MET A 324 -0.65 4.35 1.10
N LEU A 325 -1.36 3.28 1.46
CA LEU A 325 -1.09 2.49 2.66
C LEU A 325 -0.27 1.22 2.40
N THR A 326 0.18 1.01 1.16
CA THR A 326 1.03 -0.12 0.75
C THR A 326 2.33 0.38 0.13
N ASP A 327 3.44 -0.33 0.38
CA ASP A 327 4.74 -0.06 -0.26
C ASP A 327 4.85 -0.71 -1.65
N ALA A 328 3.87 -1.53 -2.02
CA ALA A 328 3.90 -2.33 -3.25
C ALA A 328 3.59 -1.52 -4.52
N CYS A 329 3.00 -0.33 -4.37
CA CYS A 329 2.80 0.63 -5.45
C CYS A 329 2.81 2.05 -4.90
N ASP A 330 2.94 3.02 -5.80
CA ASP A 330 2.90 4.44 -5.48
C ASP A 330 2.01 5.17 -6.50
N PHE A 331 1.65 6.42 -6.21
CA PHE A 331 0.96 7.27 -7.17
C PHE A 331 1.87 7.61 -8.35
N PHE A 332 1.32 7.57 -9.55
CA PHE A 332 2.07 7.94 -10.75
C PHE A 332 2.37 9.44 -10.72
N ASP A 333 3.66 9.81 -10.73
CA ASP A 333 4.09 11.21 -10.69
C ASP A 333 3.82 11.92 -12.03
N TYR A 334 2.60 12.42 -12.18
CA TYR A 334 2.12 13.17 -13.33
C TYR A 334 1.27 14.37 -12.90
N GLU A 335 1.53 15.52 -13.52
CA GLU A 335 0.85 16.78 -13.22
C GLU A 335 0.52 17.57 -14.49
N ASP A 336 -0.71 18.07 -14.58
CA ASP A 336 -1.14 19.04 -15.61
C ASP A 336 -2.24 19.98 -15.04
N SER A 337 -3.06 20.61 -15.90
CA SER A 337 -4.14 21.51 -15.45
C SER A 337 -5.30 20.82 -14.71
N LYS A 338 -5.41 19.49 -14.81
CA LYS A 338 -6.48 18.62 -14.28
C LYS A 338 -5.94 17.57 -13.31
N ASN A 339 -4.72 17.10 -13.55
CA ASN A 339 -4.05 16.06 -12.80
C ASN A 339 -3.03 16.62 -11.80
N LYS A 340 -2.88 15.98 -10.65
CA LYS A 340 -1.79 16.22 -9.70
C LYS A 340 -1.43 14.92 -8.99
N ASN A 341 -0.16 14.53 -9.00
CA ASN A 341 0.33 13.26 -8.44
C ASN A 341 -0.48 12.06 -8.95
N GLY A 342 -0.82 12.05 -10.25
CA GLY A 342 -1.61 10.97 -10.85
C GLY A 342 -3.09 10.95 -10.43
N ALA A 343 -3.53 11.90 -9.60
CA ALA A 343 -4.93 12.04 -9.20
C ALA A 343 -5.69 13.00 -10.13
N CYS A 344 -6.90 12.60 -10.55
CA CYS A 344 -7.76 13.38 -11.44
C CYS A 344 -9.21 13.40 -10.96
N TRP A 345 -9.89 14.55 -11.04
CA TRP A 345 -11.31 14.66 -10.71
C TRP A 345 -12.18 14.71 -11.97
N TYR A 346 -13.34 14.06 -11.92
CA TYR A 346 -14.31 14.03 -13.01
C TYR A 346 -15.72 14.34 -12.51
N ASP A 347 -16.41 15.25 -13.19
CA ASP A 347 -17.82 15.58 -12.96
C ASP A 347 -18.69 14.69 -13.87
N TYR A 348 -19.37 13.71 -13.28
CA TYR A 348 -20.23 12.78 -14.01
C TYR A 348 -21.48 13.44 -14.56
N THR A 349 -22.01 14.44 -13.85
CA THR A 349 -23.22 15.16 -14.24
C THR A 349 -22.94 16.07 -15.44
N ALA A 350 -21.79 16.75 -15.46
CA ALA A 350 -21.35 17.59 -16.57
C ALA A 350 -20.69 16.80 -17.71
N GLY A 351 -20.15 15.62 -17.43
CA GLY A 351 -19.45 14.77 -18.40
C GLY A 351 -18.06 15.32 -18.79
N ASP A 352 -17.36 16.01 -17.89
CA ASP A 352 -16.03 16.58 -18.14
C ASP A 352 -15.12 16.45 -16.91
N PHE A 353 -13.82 16.45 -17.17
CA PHE A 353 -12.78 16.47 -16.14
C PHE A 353 -12.65 17.86 -15.52
N MET A 354 -12.55 17.89 -14.19
CA MET A 354 -12.38 19.10 -13.41
C MET A 354 -10.96 19.65 -13.56
N ARG A 355 -10.83 20.97 -13.72
CA ARG A 355 -9.56 21.68 -13.54
C ARG A 355 -9.34 21.97 -12.06
N LYS A 356 -8.08 22.20 -11.69
CA LYS A 356 -7.68 22.63 -10.33
C LYS A 356 -8.38 23.90 -9.84
N THR A 357 -8.85 24.75 -10.75
CA THR A 357 -9.54 26.02 -10.47
C THR A 357 -11.06 25.92 -10.51
N ASP A 358 -11.61 24.79 -10.96
CA ASP A 358 -13.06 24.61 -11.01
C ASP A 358 -13.59 24.39 -9.59
N THR A 359 -14.87 24.64 -9.37
CA THR A 359 -15.51 24.44 -8.06
C THR A 359 -16.58 23.37 -8.17
N PHE A 360 -16.72 22.53 -7.14
CA PHE A 360 -17.81 21.56 -7.09
C PHE A 360 -19.17 22.25 -7.03
N ILE A 361 -20.19 21.62 -7.62
CA ILE A 361 -21.56 22.14 -7.73
C ILE A 361 -22.47 21.23 -6.89
N ALA A 362 -23.36 21.83 -6.10
CA ALA A 362 -24.34 21.07 -5.32
C ALA A 362 -25.21 20.18 -6.21
N GLY A 363 -25.45 18.94 -5.77
CA GLY A 363 -26.22 17.93 -6.50
C GLY A 363 -25.49 17.24 -7.65
N HIS A 364 -24.29 17.69 -8.05
CA HIS A 364 -23.50 16.99 -9.07
C HIS A 364 -22.79 15.76 -8.49
N GLU A 365 -22.64 14.74 -9.31
CA GLU A 365 -21.90 13.52 -8.99
C GLU A 365 -20.44 13.64 -9.45
N TYR A 366 -19.51 13.25 -8.58
CA TYR A 366 -18.08 13.37 -8.84
C TYR A 366 -17.36 12.05 -8.61
N SER A 367 -16.23 11.90 -9.27
CA SER A 367 -15.24 10.85 -8.95
C SER A 367 -13.84 11.41 -8.92
N ILE A 368 -12.97 10.66 -8.27
CA ILE A 368 -11.53 10.83 -8.34
C ILE A 368 -10.90 9.53 -8.85
N THR A 369 -9.94 9.66 -9.76
CA THR A 369 -9.09 8.55 -10.20
C THR A 369 -7.68 8.75 -9.68
N PHE A 370 -6.99 7.65 -9.38
CA PHE A 370 -5.57 7.62 -9.01
C PHE A 370 -4.83 6.69 -9.97
N GLU A 371 -3.97 7.25 -10.83
CA GLU A 371 -3.01 6.45 -11.61
C GLU A 371 -1.92 5.93 -10.69
N LEU A 372 -1.64 4.63 -10.78
CA LEU A 372 -0.70 3.92 -9.91
C LEU A 372 0.49 3.39 -10.71
N LEU A 373 1.67 3.45 -10.11
CA LEU A 373 2.90 2.85 -10.57
C LEU A 373 3.28 1.72 -9.60
N ILE A 374 3.45 0.51 -10.12
CA ILE A 374 3.86 -0.63 -9.30
C ILE A 374 5.35 -0.52 -8.92
N SER A 375 5.68 -0.80 -7.67
CA SER A 375 7.05 -0.79 -7.16
C SER A 375 7.85 -1.98 -7.68
N ASP A 376 9.17 -1.84 -7.76
CA ASP A 376 10.07 -2.90 -8.19
C ASP A 376 9.89 -4.17 -7.34
N GLY A 377 9.75 -5.33 -8.01
CA GLY A 377 9.57 -6.62 -7.34
C GLY A 377 8.13 -6.99 -6.98
N TYR A 378 7.15 -6.14 -7.30
CA TYR A 378 5.72 -6.41 -7.12
C TYR A 378 4.99 -6.51 -8.46
N ARG A 379 3.82 -7.14 -8.46
CA ARG A 379 2.90 -7.14 -9.62
C ARG A 379 1.45 -7.25 -9.15
N PHE A 380 0.52 -6.57 -9.81
CA PHE A 380 -0.91 -6.70 -9.52
C PHE A 380 -1.42 -8.11 -9.86
N ASP A 381 -2.23 -8.69 -8.98
CA ASP A 381 -2.99 -9.92 -9.27
C ASP A 381 -4.21 -9.57 -10.15
N LYS A 382 -3.94 -9.38 -11.44
CA LYS A 382 -4.90 -8.84 -12.41
C LYS A 382 -6.23 -9.62 -12.40
N GLY A 383 -7.31 -8.92 -12.05
CA GLY A 383 -8.66 -9.49 -11.96
C GLY A 383 -9.09 -9.87 -10.53
N ASN A 384 -8.15 -9.90 -9.58
CA ASN A 384 -8.41 -10.19 -8.17
C ASN A 384 -8.05 -9.03 -7.24
N VAL A 385 -7.53 -7.92 -7.77
CA VAL A 385 -7.20 -6.74 -6.96
C VAL A 385 -8.46 -6.05 -6.47
N THR A 386 -8.56 -5.84 -5.16
CA THR A 386 -9.56 -4.98 -4.52
C THR A 386 -8.94 -3.65 -4.12
N ALA A 387 -9.69 -2.56 -4.20
CA ALA A 387 -9.22 -1.25 -3.72
C ALA A 387 -10.20 -0.61 -2.74
N THR A 388 -9.66 0.17 -1.80
CA THR A 388 -10.44 1.07 -0.95
C THR A 388 -9.94 2.51 -0.99
N VAL A 389 -10.86 3.46 -0.86
CA VAL A 389 -10.59 4.89 -0.67
C VAL A 389 -11.31 5.35 0.59
N ASN A 390 -10.55 5.80 1.59
CA ASN A 390 -11.02 6.08 2.96
C ASN A 390 -11.86 4.91 3.52
N GLY A 391 -11.41 3.67 3.31
CA GLY A 391 -12.09 2.45 3.76
C GLY A 391 -13.31 2.03 2.92
N ASN A 392 -13.77 2.84 1.96
CA ASN A 392 -14.88 2.50 1.08
C ASN A 392 -14.39 1.79 -0.18
N ALA A 393 -15.15 0.81 -0.67
CA ALA A 393 -14.78 0.07 -1.88
C ALA A 393 -14.66 0.99 -3.10
N ALA A 394 -13.57 0.81 -3.85
CA ALA A 394 -13.25 1.55 -5.07
C ALA A 394 -13.04 0.59 -6.25
N GLU A 395 -13.23 1.09 -7.47
CA GLU A 395 -13.08 0.30 -8.69
C GLU A 395 -11.62 0.29 -9.17
N VAL A 396 -11.12 -0.87 -9.59
CA VAL A 396 -9.77 -1.03 -10.14
C VAL A 396 -9.87 -1.25 -11.65
N HIS A 397 -9.16 -0.42 -12.41
CA HIS A 397 -9.15 -0.47 -13.87
C HIS A 397 -7.75 -0.79 -14.40
N TYR A 398 -7.72 -1.61 -15.44
CA TYR A 398 -6.48 -2.10 -16.04
C TYR A 398 -6.32 -1.57 -17.46
N TYR A 399 -5.17 -0.97 -17.78
CA TYR A 399 -4.86 -0.60 -19.15
C TYR A 399 -4.61 -1.84 -20.03
N SER A 400 -4.87 -1.71 -21.33
CA SER A 400 -4.72 -2.79 -22.31
C SER A 400 -3.28 -3.03 -22.77
N GLU A 401 -2.36 -2.09 -22.52
CA GLU A 401 -0.97 -2.13 -22.97
C GLU A 401 -0.02 -2.00 -21.76
N GLY A 402 0.59 -3.13 -21.36
CA GLY A 402 1.58 -3.19 -20.28
C GLY A 402 0.99 -3.32 -18.87
N ASP A 403 1.72 -4.00 -17.97
CA ASP A 403 1.35 -4.21 -16.56
C ASP A 403 1.86 -3.11 -15.61
N THR A 404 2.33 -1.98 -16.16
CA THR A 404 3.04 -0.97 -15.36
C THR A 404 2.14 0.16 -14.86
N LYS A 405 0.95 0.34 -15.43
CA LYS A 405 0.01 1.41 -15.07
C LYS A 405 -1.38 0.85 -14.90
N HIS A 406 -2.02 1.23 -13.81
CA HIS A 406 -3.40 0.90 -13.45
C HIS A 406 -4.02 2.13 -12.80
N TYR A 407 -5.35 2.21 -12.73
CA TYR A 407 -5.97 3.29 -11.95
C TYR A 407 -7.07 2.77 -11.04
N VAL A 408 -7.18 3.41 -9.89
CA VAL A 408 -8.28 3.23 -8.94
C VAL A 408 -9.26 4.39 -9.13
N GLU A 409 -10.54 4.12 -9.31
CA GLU A 409 -11.60 5.11 -9.38
C GLU A 409 -12.49 5.01 -8.14
N TYR A 410 -12.73 6.14 -7.48
CA TYR A 410 -13.72 6.23 -6.41
C TYR A 410 -14.78 7.26 -6.76
N ARG A 411 -16.04 6.83 -6.72
CA ARG A 411 -17.22 7.67 -6.98
C ARG A 411 -17.83 8.12 -5.67
N PHE A 412 -18.03 9.42 -5.54
CA PHE A 412 -18.68 10.01 -4.38
C PHE A 412 -20.20 10.02 -4.58
N ALA A 413 -20.93 10.05 -3.48
CA ALA A 413 -22.33 10.48 -3.49
C ALA A 413 -22.45 11.90 -4.08
N PRO A 414 -23.63 12.28 -4.60
CA PRO A 414 -23.86 13.63 -5.08
C PRO A 414 -23.40 14.68 -4.07
N CYS A 415 -22.72 15.72 -4.57
CA CYS A 415 -22.18 16.80 -3.78
C CYS A 415 -23.30 17.42 -2.93
N PHE A 416 -23.10 17.40 -1.62
CA PHE A 416 -24.14 17.76 -0.66
C PHE A 416 -24.52 19.24 -0.79
N ASP A 417 -25.82 19.51 -0.82
CA ASP A 417 -26.40 20.86 -0.91
C ASP A 417 -26.63 21.45 0.48
N GLY A 418 -25.56 21.55 1.26
CA GLY A 418 -25.58 22.04 2.64
C GLY A 418 -24.17 22.25 3.19
N GLU A 419 -24.07 22.56 4.49
CA GLU A 419 -22.80 22.84 5.15
C GLU A 419 -22.03 21.55 5.48
N VAL A 420 -20.77 21.46 5.05
CA VAL A 420 -19.90 20.32 5.37
C VAL A 420 -18.94 20.73 6.48
N LEU A 421 -19.04 20.09 7.65
CA LEU A 421 -18.27 20.41 8.83
C LEU A 421 -16.92 19.70 8.82
N SER A 422 -15.83 20.46 8.91
CA SER A 422 -14.45 19.93 9.00
C SER A 422 -13.91 19.86 10.42
N SER A 423 -14.70 20.26 11.42
CA SER A 423 -14.31 20.17 12.83
C SER A 423 -15.49 20.00 13.76
N ALA A 424 -15.24 19.38 14.91
CA ALA A 424 -16.20 19.18 15.99
C ALA A 424 -15.58 19.58 17.33
N TYR A 425 -16.34 20.29 18.16
CA TYR A 425 -15.89 20.79 19.46
C TYR A 425 -16.92 20.40 20.52
N VAL A 426 -16.43 19.72 21.56
CA VAL A 426 -17.21 19.40 22.75
C VAL A 426 -16.50 19.99 23.96
N SER A 427 -17.23 20.80 24.73
CA SER A 427 -16.76 21.45 25.97
C SER A 427 -17.45 20.86 27.20
N ASP A 428 -16.98 21.29 28.37
CA ASP A 428 -17.58 21.00 29.67
C ASP A 428 -17.59 19.50 30.03
N VAL A 429 -16.65 18.73 29.47
CA VAL A 429 -16.41 17.35 29.88
C VAL A 429 -15.55 17.37 31.15
N VAL A 430 -16.10 17.01 32.30
CA VAL A 430 -15.35 17.10 33.57
C VAL A 430 -14.16 16.13 33.58
N PRO A 431 -12.91 16.58 33.80
CA PRO A 431 -11.75 15.70 33.90
C PRO A 431 -11.87 14.70 35.06
N PRO A 432 -11.20 13.53 35.00
CA PRO A 432 -11.28 12.53 36.06
C PRO A 432 -10.63 13.04 37.36
N VAL A 433 -11.34 12.94 38.48
CA VAL A 433 -10.88 13.33 39.83
C VAL A 433 -10.93 12.11 40.76
N PRO A 434 -9.88 11.79 41.54
CA PRO A 434 -9.85 10.56 42.32
C PRO A 434 -11.00 10.52 43.33
N GLY A 435 -11.75 9.41 43.34
CA GLY A 435 -12.90 9.20 44.21
C GLY A 435 -14.24 9.76 43.70
N GLU A 436 -14.23 10.55 42.63
CA GLU A 436 -15.46 11.01 41.97
C GLU A 436 -15.93 10.01 40.90
N CYS A 437 -17.24 10.03 40.62
CA CYS A 437 -17.86 9.22 39.57
C CYS A 437 -17.66 9.84 38.17
N PRO A 438 -17.62 9.04 37.09
CA PRO A 438 -17.55 9.55 35.73
C PRO A 438 -18.81 10.32 35.34
N GLU A 439 -18.64 11.57 34.89
CA GLU A 439 -19.74 12.36 34.34
C GLU A 439 -19.95 12.08 32.85
N THR A 440 -21.22 12.02 32.43
CA THR A 440 -21.61 11.71 31.04
C THR A 440 -22.20 12.93 30.32
N GLN A 441 -21.83 14.15 30.73
CA GLN A 441 -22.31 15.40 30.12
C GLN A 441 -21.18 16.14 29.39
N GLY A 442 -21.59 16.87 28.36
CA GLY A 442 -20.72 17.71 27.55
C GLY A 442 -21.57 18.51 26.56
N ASN A 443 -21.04 19.65 26.11
CA ASN A 443 -21.77 20.60 25.28
C ASN A 443 -21.15 20.70 23.89
N ALA A 444 -21.97 20.55 22.85
CA ALA A 444 -21.58 20.82 21.48
C ALA A 444 -21.56 22.35 21.24
N ALA A 445 -20.50 22.87 20.62
CA ALA A 445 -20.29 24.31 20.51
C ALA A 445 -21.30 25.05 19.61
N ASP A 446 -21.73 24.45 18.50
CA ASP A 446 -22.34 25.20 17.39
C ASP A 446 -23.81 24.84 17.05
N GLY A 447 -24.48 23.98 17.85
CA GLY A 447 -25.90 23.59 17.65
C GLY A 447 -26.20 22.80 16.36
N LYS A 448 -25.20 22.64 15.48
CA LYS A 448 -25.28 21.85 14.23
C LYS A 448 -25.24 20.34 14.47
N TYR A 449 -24.70 19.94 15.61
CA TYR A 449 -24.69 18.57 16.13
C TYR A 449 -24.97 18.60 17.62
N THR A 450 -25.37 17.45 18.17
CA THR A 450 -25.58 17.21 19.59
C THR A 450 -24.61 16.14 20.09
N VAL A 451 -24.30 16.17 21.38
CA VAL A 451 -23.60 15.06 22.05
C VAL A 451 -24.64 13.98 22.32
N SER A 452 -24.47 12.80 21.71
CA SER A 452 -25.39 11.67 21.87
C SER A 452 -24.99 10.77 23.04
N SER A 453 -23.69 10.62 23.31
CA SER A 453 -23.20 9.92 24.51
C SER A 453 -21.76 10.30 24.87
N ILE A 454 -21.43 10.15 26.15
CA ILE A 454 -20.07 10.21 26.68
C ILE A 454 -19.83 8.96 27.52
N GLN A 455 -18.73 8.26 27.24
CA GLN A 455 -18.38 6.99 27.89
C GLN A 455 -16.93 7.03 28.36
N TRP A 456 -16.69 6.63 29.60
CA TRP A 456 -15.35 6.57 30.18
C TRP A 456 -14.81 5.14 30.15
N VAL A 457 -13.50 5.01 29.94
CA VAL A 457 -12.78 3.74 29.92
C VAL A 457 -11.56 3.86 30.84
N ASP A 458 -11.42 2.89 31.74
CA ASP A 458 -10.21 2.74 32.55
C ASP A 458 -9.12 2.07 31.70
N MET A 459 -8.00 2.75 31.52
CA MET A 459 -6.91 2.24 30.69
C MET A 459 -6.01 1.22 31.41
N ALA A 460 -6.23 0.95 32.70
CA ALA A 460 -5.53 -0.10 33.42
C ALA A 460 -5.92 -1.50 32.93
N ASP A 461 -7.20 -1.70 32.57
CA ASP A 461 -7.75 -2.97 32.10
C ASP A 461 -8.66 -2.86 30.85
N GLU A 462 -8.74 -1.66 30.26
CA GLU A 462 -9.57 -1.33 29.10
C GLU A 462 -11.08 -1.56 29.33
N SER A 463 -11.52 -1.53 30.59
CA SER A 463 -12.93 -1.70 30.94
C SER A 463 -13.73 -0.40 30.85
N ILE A 464 -15.00 -0.52 30.46
CA ILE A 464 -15.94 0.60 30.42
C ILE A 464 -16.34 0.92 31.87
N MET A 465 -16.23 2.20 32.26
CA MET A 465 -16.66 2.65 33.58
C MET A 465 -18.17 2.88 33.63
N GLU A 466 -18.81 2.29 34.63
CA GLU A 466 -20.21 2.51 34.98
C GLU A 466 -20.37 3.79 35.80
N ALA A 467 -21.58 4.35 35.83
CA ALA A 467 -21.86 5.59 36.59
C ALA A 467 -21.64 5.46 38.11
N SER A 468 -21.54 4.22 38.63
CA SER A 468 -21.22 3.93 40.03
C SER A 468 -19.73 3.75 40.31
N ASP A 469 -18.90 3.63 39.29
CA ASP A 469 -17.46 3.48 39.45
C ASP A 469 -16.85 4.82 39.85
N THR A 470 -15.64 4.79 40.38
CA THR A 470 -14.91 5.99 40.79
C THR A 470 -13.52 5.97 40.18
N PHE A 471 -13.01 7.14 39.80
CA PHE A 471 -11.64 7.24 39.32
C PHE A 471 -10.65 6.90 40.44
N GLU A 472 -9.62 6.14 40.10
CA GLU A 472 -8.53 5.77 40.99
C GLU A 472 -7.35 6.74 40.88
N GLU A 473 -6.66 6.90 42.00
CA GLU A 473 -5.44 7.70 42.10
C GLU A 473 -4.35 7.17 41.15
N GLY A 474 -3.79 8.06 40.31
CA GLY A 474 -2.79 7.69 39.31
C GLY A 474 -3.34 6.92 38.10
N GLY A 475 -4.66 6.68 38.02
CA GLY A 475 -5.31 6.04 36.89
C GLY A 475 -5.28 6.91 35.63
N ILE A 476 -5.17 6.27 34.46
CA ILE A 476 -5.27 6.91 33.15
C ILE A 476 -6.65 6.57 32.60
N TYR A 477 -7.38 7.58 32.17
CA TYR A 477 -8.76 7.43 31.74
C TYR A 477 -8.96 8.01 30.35
N ARG A 478 -9.68 7.28 29.51
CA ARG A 478 -10.07 7.74 28.18
C ARG A 478 -11.55 8.04 28.16
N VAL A 479 -11.89 9.20 27.62
CA VAL A 479 -13.28 9.57 27.34
C VAL A 479 -13.58 9.38 25.87
N TYR A 480 -14.63 8.63 25.54
CA TYR A 480 -15.21 8.54 24.21
C TYR A 480 -16.42 9.45 24.14
N VAL A 481 -16.47 10.30 23.12
CA VAL A 481 -17.55 11.24 22.87
C VAL A 481 -18.19 10.90 21.53
N SER A 482 -19.49 10.64 21.55
CA SER A 482 -20.29 10.44 20.35
C SER A 482 -21.11 11.68 20.06
N ILE A 483 -21.08 12.14 18.81
CA ILE A 483 -21.87 13.27 18.33
C ILE A 483 -22.69 12.89 17.09
N GLU A 484 -23.85 13.52 16.95
CA GLU A 484 -24.78 13.32 15.84
C GLU A 484 -25.22 14.66 15.26
N ILE A 485 -25.31 14.74 13.94
CA ILE A 485 -25.79 15.93 13.24
C ILE A 485 -27.27 16.21 13.60
N SER A 486 -27.57 17.45 13.96
CA SER A 486 -28.91 17.88 14.37
C SER A 486 -29.91 17.94 13.21
N ASP A 487 -29.44 18.22 11.99
CA ASP A 487 -30.25 18.39 10.78
C ASP A 487 -29.47 17.91 9.55
N THR A 488 -29.65 16.63 9.19
CA THR A 488 -28.90 15.96 8.12
C THR A 488 -29.26 16.45 6.72
N GLU A 489 -30.35 17.22 6.56
CA GLU A 489 -30.66 17.91 5.31
C GLU A 489 -29.84 19.19 5.12
N LYS A 490 -29.33 19.78 6.21
CA LYS A 490 -28.62 21.08 6.16
C LYS A 490 -27.12 21.00 6.38
N CYS A 491 -26.66 20.01 7.13
CA CYS A 491 -25.25 19.84 7.41
C CYS A 491 -24.86 18.37 7.48
N LYS A 492 -23.57 18.10 7.29
CA LYS A 492 -22.99 16.78 7.50
C LYS A 492 -21.53 16.90 7.89
N PHE A 493 -20.95 15.85 8.47
CA PHE A 493 -19.51 15.79 8.67
C PHE A 493 -18.78 15.58 7.35
N SER A 494 -17.62 16.21 7.21
CA SER A 494 -16.65 15.90 6.18
C SER A 494 -16.14 14.46 6.39
N THR A 495 -15.65 13.82 5.32
CA THR A 495 -14.96 12.52 5.42
C THR A 495 -13.66 12.57 6.23
N LEU A 496 -13.20 13.78 6.57
CA LEU A 496 -12.08 14.08 7.46
C LEU A 496 -12.47 15.27 8.33
N ILE A 497 -12.39 15.12 9.65
CA ILE A 497 -12.64 16.19 10.62
C ILE A 497 -11.55 16.24 11.69
N ASN A 498 -11.34 17.43 12.28
CA ASN A 498 -10.59 17.57 13.53
C ASN A 498 -11.57 17.66 14.70
N ALA A 499 -11.42 16.80 15.71
CA ALA A 499 -12.27 16.80 16.88
C ALA A 499 -11.53 17.35 18.11
N TYR A 500 -12.25 18.00 19.02
CA TYR A 500 -11.68 18.58 20.23
C TYR A 500 -12.56 18.30 21.45
N VAL A 501 -11.92 17.93 22.56
CA VAL A 501 -12.54 17.80 23.89
C VAL A 501 -11.89 18.82 24.82
N ASN A 502 -12.67 19.75 25.37
CA ASN A 502 -12.18 20.84 26.22
C ASN A 502 -11.01 21.64 25.62
N HIS A 503 -11.07 21.93 24.32
CA HIS A 503 -10.03 22.60 23.53
C HIS A 503 -8.77 21.77 23.22
N GLU A 504 -8.66 20.54 23.73
CA GLU A 504 -7.59 19.62 23.39
C GLU A 504 -7.96 18.77 22.18
N GLU A 505 -7.00 18.52 21.30
CA GLU A 505 -7.22 17.74 20.08
C GLU A 505 -7.48 16.27 20.43
N ALA A 506 -8.62 15.75 19.96
CA ALA A 506 -9.08 14.39 20.20
C ALA A 506 -8.83 13.52 18.97
N VAL A 507 -8.70 12.21 19.20
CA VAL A 507 -8.51 11.22 18.13
C VAL A 507 -9.87 10.76 17.63
N VAL A 508 -10.13 10.93 16.33
CA VAL A 508 -11.34 10.42 15.69
C VAL A 508 -11.23 8.91 15.50
N ASP A 509 -12.20 8.17 16.04
CA ASP A 509 -12.25 6.70 16.02
C ASP A 509 -13.21 6.20 14.93
N ILE A 510 -14.44 6.74 14.91
CA ILE A 510 -15.45 6.43 13.90
C ILE A 510 -15.97 7.73 13.30
N LEU A 511 -16.08 7.76 11.97
CA LEU A 511 -16.57 8.92 11.23
C LEU A 511 -17.50 8.46 10.11
N ASP A 512 -18.71 8.98 10.15
CA ASP A 512 -19.73 8.90 9.12
C ASP A 512 -20.21 10.33 8.80
N ASP A 513 -21.01 10.52 7.75
CA ASP A 513 -21.47 11.87 7.43
C ASP A 513 -22.56 12.39 8.37
N GLU A 514 -23.24 11.53 9.12
CA GLU A 514 -24.25 11.92 10.11
C GLU A 514 -23.79 11.82 11.57
N TYR A 515 -22.76 11.02 11.87
CA TYR A 515 -22.28 10.81 13.25
C TYR A 515 -20.75 10.66 13.33
N ALA A 516 -20.17 11.00 14.48
CA ALA A 516 -18.75 10.80 14.74
C ALA A 516 -18.51 10.36 16.18
N ILE A 517 -17.51 9.51 16.39
CA ILE A 517 -17.00 9.11 17.70
C ILE A 517 -15.52 9.43 17.75
N PHE A 518 -15.11 10.15 18.77
CA PHE A 518 -13.70 10.49 19.02
C PHE A 518 -13.40 10.36 20.49
N TRP A 519 -12.12 10.23 20.82
CA TRP A 519 -11.69 10.07 22.19
C TRP A 519 -10.52 10.97 22.55
N TYR A 520 -10.46 11.28 23.84
CA TYR A 520 -9.35 12.01 24.45
C TYR A 520 -8.89 11.25 25.70
N GLU A 521 -7.57 11.19 25.90
CA GLU A 521 -6.98 10.53 27.05
C GLU A 521 -6.53 11.59 28.06
N PHE A 522 -7.09 11.52 29.27
CA PHE A 522 -6.67 12.40 30.35
C PHE A 522 -5.39 11.89 30.98
N SER A 523 -4.48 12.82 31.30
CA SER A 523 -3.26 12.52 32.06
C SER A 523 -3.59 11.86 33.41
N PRO A 524 -2.64 11.12 34.02
CA PRO A 524 -2.88 10.38 35.26
C PRO A 524 -3.55 11.24 36.31
N CYS A 525 -4.61 10.70 36.92
CA CYS A 525 -5.39 11.36 37.95
C CYS A 525 -4.46 11.80 39.10
N ALA A 526 -4.11 13.09 39.15
CA ALA A 526 -3.04 13.58 39.99
C ALA A 526 -3.43 13.58 41.47
N VAL A 527 -2.51 13.18 42.34
CA VAL A 527 -2.61 13.41 43.78
C VAL A 527 -2.43 14.90 44.01
N LEU A 528 -3.48 15.59 44.45
CA LEU A 528 -3.32 16.95 44.93
C LEU A 528 -2.50 16.92 46.22
N ASP A 529 -1.30 17.49 46.20
CA ASP A 529 -0.48 17.70 47.37
C ASP A 529 -1.28 18.57 48.36
N THR A 530 -1.56 18.00 49.53
CA THR A 530 -2.39 18.66 50.54
C THR A 530 -1.51 19.57 51.39
N ILE A 531 -1.78 20.87 51.33
CA ILE A 531 -1.07 21.89 52.10
C ILE A 531 -1.69 21.96 53.49
N TYR A 532 -0.92 21.56 54.50
CA TYR A 532 -1.28 21.70 55.92
C TYR A 532 -0.58 22.89 56.58
N ASP A 533 0.65 23.22 56.15
CA ASP A 533 1.46 24.28 56.76
C ASP A 533 1.60 25.45 55.79
N ILE A 534 1.18 26.65 56.22
CA ILE A 534 1.32 27.88 55.45
C ILE A 534 2.27 28.83 56.20
N VAL A 535 3.35 29.23 55.55
CA VAL A 535 4.34 30.16 56.11
C VAL A 535 4.29 31.47 55.35
N ILE A 536 3.80 32.51 56.01
CA ILE A 536 3.80 33.89 55.51
C ILE A 536 4.98 34.63 56.14
N THR A 537 5.77 35.30 55.32
CA THR A 537 6.93 36.10 55.73
C THR A 537 6.89 37.48 55.10
N ASN A 538 7.80 38.36 55.53
CA ASN A 538 7.96 39.72 55.01
C ASN A 538 6.73 40.62 55.22
N VAL A 539 5.88 40.30 56.21
CA VAL A 539 4.81 41.19 56.64
C VAL A 539 5.42 42.28 57.52
N VAL A 540 5.25 43.55 57.18
CA VAL A 540 5.84 44.67 57.94
C VAL A 540 4.92 45.10 59.07
N SER A 541 5.43 45.22 60.30
CA SER A 541 4.65 45.74 61.43
C SER A 541 4.25 47.21 61.22
N PRO A 542 3.06 47.64 61.69
CA PRO A 542 2.66 49.03 61.64
C PRO A 542 3.61 49.89 62.49
N VAL A 543 4.04 51.03 61.94
CA VAL A 543 4.94 51.99 62.59
C VAL A 543 4.23 53.34 62.66
N PRO A 544 4.14 54.03 63.82
CA PRO A 544 3.50 55.33 63.89
C PRO A 544 4.13 56.31 62.90
N GLY A 545 3.32 57.01 62.11
CA GLY A 545 3.80 57.94 61.08
C GLY A 545 3.99 57.34 59.69
N GLU A 546 3.99 56.02 59.56
CA GLU A 546 4.15 55.32 58.27
C GLU A 546 2.82 54.88 57.67
N ASN A 547 2.85 54.61 56.35
CA ASN A 547 1.72 54.08 55.59
C ASN A 547 1.68 52.53 55.61
N PRO A 548 0.50 51.90 55.43
CA PRO A 548 0.37 50.46 55.34
C PRO A 548 1.16 49.84 54.17
N VAL A 549 1.96 48.82 54.46
CA VAL A 549 2.75 48.10 53.46
C VAL A 549 2.00 46.85 53.00
N HIS A 550 1.86 46.69 51.68
CA HIS A 550 1.07 45.63 51.05
C HIS A 550 1.98 44.58 50.40
N ASN A 551 2.95 44.09 51.14
CA ASN A 551 3.84 43.02 50.70
C ASN A 551 3.86 41.87 51.71
N ALA A 552 4.03 40.66 51.18
CA ALA A 552 4.30 39.45 51.93
C ALA A 552 4.88 38.43 50.97
N SER A 553 5.39 37.33 51.51
CA SER A 553 5.78 36.15 50.75
C SER A 553 5.15 34.93 51.41
N VAL A 554 4.76 33.94 50.63
CA VAL A 554 4.08 32.73 51.11
C VAL A 554 4.89 31.49 50.72
N SER A 555 4.75 30.40 51.48
CA SER A 555 5.34 29.10 51.20
C SER A 555 4.90 28.52 49.85
N ASP A 556 5.70 27.59 49.31
CA ASP A 556 5.44 26.88 48.06
C ASP A 556 4.05 26.23 48.06
N GLY A 557 3.39 26.21 46.90
CA GLY A 557 2.02 25.70 46.72
C GLY A 557 0.92 26.76 46.92
N CYS A 558 1.25 27.96 47.40
CA CYS A 558 0.30 29.05 47.65
C CYS A 558 0.62 30.30 46.80
N THR A 559 -0.43 31.07 46.48
CA THR A 559 -0.33 32.39 45.84
C THR A 559 -1.09 33.43 46.66
N ILE A 560 -0.50 34.60 46.88
CA ILE A 560 -1.17 35.74 47.51
C ILE A 560 -2.05 36.44 46.47
N GLN A 561 -3.35 36.49 46.74
CA GLN A 561 -4.35 37.14 45.88
C GLN A 561 -4.60 38.60 46.31
N ASN A 562 -4.61 38.85 47.62
CA ASN A 562 -4.88 40.18 48.16
C ASN A 562 -4.23 40.37 49.54
N ILE A 563 -3.86 41.60 49.87
CA ILE A 563 -3.41 42.02 51.19
C ILE A 563 -4.20 43.27 51.56
N GLU A 564 -4.86 43.25 52.71
CA GLU A 564 -5.66 44.37 53.20
C GLU A 564 -5.33 44.70 54.65
N TRP A 565 -5.27 45.98 54.96
CA TRP A 565 -5.15 46.46 56.33
C TRP A 565 -6.51 46.90 56.87
N GLY A 566 -6.71 46.70 58.17
CA GLY A 566 -7.91 47.13 58.87
C GLY A 566 -7.66 47.48 60.33
N TRP A 567 -8.69 47.99 60.98
CA TRP A 567 -8.68 48.18 62.43
C TRP A 567 -8.84 46.82 63.14
N MET A 568 -8.24 46.67 64.32
CA MET A 568 -8.43 45.43 65.10
C MET A 568 -9.84 45.35 65.71
N ASP A 569 -10.37 46.49 66.17
CA ASP A 569 -11.64 46.56 66.91
C ASP A 569 -12.87 46.66 65.98
N GLU A 570 -12.65 46.94 64.70
CA GLU A 570 -13.66 47.04 63.66
C GLU A 570 -13.05 46.41 62.41
N MET A 571 -13.65 45.37 61.81
CA MET A 571 -13.14 44.77 60.56
C MET A 571 -13.30 45.70 59.33
N SER A 572 -13.27 47.01 59.54
CA SER A 572 -13.28 48.04 58.51
C SER A 572 -11.87 48.21 57.95
N LYS A 573 -11.79 48.18 56.62
CA LYS A 573 -10.57 48.42 55.85
C LYS A 573 -10.04 49.83 56.14
N ILE A 574 -8.72 49.97 56.25
CA ILE A 574 -8.04 51.26 56.19
C ILE A 574 -7.49 51.48 54.78
N GLU A 575 -7.57 52.73 54.32
CA GLU A 575 -7.05 53.10 53.00
C GLU A 575 -5.52 53.07 52.96
N ALA A 576 -4.94 52.87 51.79
CA ALA A 576 -3.50 52.77 51.61
C ALA A 576 -2.74 54.05 52.00
N ASP A 577 -3.40 55.22 51.97
CA ASP A 577 -2.84 56.50 52.41
C ASP A 577 -3.05 56.78 53.90
N HIS A 578 -3.64 55.84 54.66
CA HIS A 578 -3.73 55.93 56.11
C HIS A 578 -2.33 56.04 56.71
N VAL A 579 -2.21 56.82 57.78
CA VAL A 579 -0.98 56.96 58.56
C VAL A 579 -1.20 56.28 59.90
N PHE A 580 -0.42 55.26 60.21
CA PHE A 580 -0.55 54.57 61.49
C PHE A 580 -0.31 55.53 62.65
N ALA A 581 -1.10 55.42 63.71
CA ALA A 581 -0.99 56.26 64.89
C ALA A 581 -0.60 55.45 66.12
N GLU A 582 0.19 56.07 67.00
CA GLU A 582 0.61 55.49 68.27
C GLU A 582 -0.60 55.13 69.15
N GLY A 583 -0.53 53.99 69.82
CA GLY A 583 -1.56 53.44 70.69
C GLY A 583 -2.64 52.63 69.97
N ASN A 584 -2.78 52.79 68.65
CA ASN A 584 -3.81 52.09 67.88
C ASN A 584 -3.43 50.63 67.59
N ARG A 585 -4.45 49.80 67.36
CA ARG A 585 -4.32 48.38 67.03
C ARG A 585 -4.80 48.12 65.61
N TYR A 586 -4.00 47.38 64.86
CA TYR A 586 -4.22 47.12 63.44
C TYR A 586 -4.21 45.62 63.19
N ARG A 587 -4.93 45.22 62.14
CA ARG A 587 -4.98 43.85 61.62
C ARG A 587 -4.58 43.88 60.14
N ILE A 588 -3.92 42.83 59.69
CA ILE A 588 -3.73 42.54 58.26
C ILE A 588 -4.51 41.28 57.90
N ALA A 589 -5.17 41.32 56.74
CA ALA A 589 -5.87 40.20 56.12
C ALA A 589 -5.16 39.84 54.80
N ILE A 590 -4.77 38.58 54.63
CA ILE A 590 -4.05 38.08 53.47
C ILE A 590 -4.88 36.96 52.83
N THR A 591 -5.39 37.20 51.62
CA THR A 591 -6.14 36.20 50.85
C THR A 591 -5.18 35.36 50.03
N LEU A 592 -5.29 34.04 50.18
CA LEU A 592 -4.47 33.05 49.49
C LEU A 592 -5.34 32.15 48.61
N SER A 593 -4.76 31.69 47.51
CA SER A 593 -5.25 30.54 46.75
C SER A 593 -4.12 29.52 46.63
N VAL A 594 -4.45 28.29 46.21
CA VAL A 594 -3.42 27.37 45.71
C VAL A 594 -2.78 27.93 44.44
N SER A 595 -1.49 27.65 44.24
CA SER A 595 -0.73 28.14 43.08
C SER A 595 -1.07 27.40 41.79
N ASP A 596 -1.45 26.13 41.92
CA ASP A 596 -1.87 25.25 40.83
C ASP A 596 -2.98 24.31 41.35
N PRO A 597 -4.26 24.59 41.02
CA PRO A 597 -5.38 23.77 41.47
C PRO A 597 -5.37 22.32 40.96
N SER A 598 -4.60 22.03 39.91
CA SER A 598 -4.41 20.66 39.39
C SER A 598 -3.37 19.87 40.18
N ASN A 599 -2.58 20.52 41.04
CA ASN A 599 -1.50 19.89 41.82
C ASN A 599 -1.63 20.08 43.34
N TYR A 600 -2.37 21.07 43.84
CA TYR A 600 -2.47 21.38 45.27
C TYR A 600 -3.90 21.56 45.75
N LYS A 601 -4.15 21.19 47.01
CA LYS A 601 -5.36 21.56 47.76
C LYS A 601 -5.02 21.97 49.20
N PHE A 602 -5.84 22.81 49.82
CA PHE A 602 -5.72 23.08 51.26
C PHE A 602 -6.27 21.90 52.07
N GLY A 603 -5.58 21.55 53.15
CA GLY A 603 -6.11 20.62 54.15
C GLY A 603 -7.20 21.25 55.01
N ASP A 604 -7.99 20.41 55.68
CA ASP A 604 -9.07 20.86 56.58
C ASP A 604 -8.53 21.59 57.83
N ASP A 605 -7.35 21.17 58.31
CA ASP A 605 -6.68 21.71 59.50
C ASP A 605 -5.36 22.39 59.12
N LEU A 606 -5.40 23.71 58.91
CA LEU A 606 -4.24 24.50 58.51
C LEU A 606 -3.45 25.01 59.72
N CYS A 607 -2.13 24.85 59.69
CA CYS A 607 -1.18 25.52 60.58
C CYS A 607 -0.57 26.72 59.86
N ILE A 608 -0.96 27.93 60.25
CA ILE A 608 -0.55 29.16 59.57
C ILE A 608 0.33 30.02 60.46
N THR A 609 1.49 30.43 59.95
CA THR A 609 2.39 31.36 60.63
C THR A 609 2.64 32.62 59.81
N VAL A 610 2.72 33.77 60.49
CA VAL A 610 3.08 35.08 59.94
C VAL A 610 4.33 35.58 60.66
N ASN A 611 5.42 35.78 59.92
CA ASN A 611 6.76 36.09 60.45
C ASN A 611 7.18 35.16 61.61
N GLY A 612 6.85 33.87 61.49
CA GLY A 612 7.18 32.85 62.48
C GLY A 612 6.30 32.85 63.75
N LYS A 613 5.25 33.68 63.81
CA LYS A 613 4.24 33.64 64.87
C LYS A 613 2.94 33.04 64.34
N PRO A 614 2.13 32.35 65.16
CA PRO A 614 0.82 31.86 64.71
C PRO A 614 -0.04 33.01 64.17
N ALA A 615 -0.76 32.76 63.08
CA ALA A 615 -1.85 33.64 62.65
C ALA A 615 -2.90 33.78 63.78
N THR A 616 -3.58 34.92 63.83
CA THR A 616 -4.60 35.15 64.86
C THR A 616 -5.87 34.35 64.57
N GLU A 617 -6.27 34.32 63.30
CA GLU A 617 -7.45 33.62 62.80
C GLU A 617 -7.26 33.35 61.30
N TYR A 618 -7.96 32.38 60.76
CA TYR A 618 -8.15 32.24 59.32
C TYR A 618 -9.57 31.79 58.99
N GLN A 619 -10.03 32.13 57.79
CA GLN A 619 -11.30 31.69 57.25
C GLN A 619 -11.04 30.88 55.97
N HIS A 620 -11.57 29.67 55.94
CA HIS A 620 -11.46 28.75 54.80
C HIS A 620 -12.79 28.75 54.05
N SER A 621 -12.81 29.22 52.80
CA SER A 621 -13.97 29.11 51.92
C SER A 621 -13.89 27.79 51.18
N MET A 622 -14.72 26.81 51.56
CA MET A 622 -14.87 25.54 50.83
C MET A 622 -15.82 25.66 49.62
N GLY A 623 -16.01 26.87 49.07
CA GLY A 623 -16.72 27.08 47.81
C GLY A 623 -15.82 26.87 46.59
N ASP A 624 -16.40 27.02 45.38
CA ASP A 624 -15.78 26.76 44.07
C ASP A 624 -14.42 27.47 43.79
N ASP A 625 -13.96 28.36 44.67
CA ASP A 625 -12.74 29.16 44.51
C ASP A 625 -11.54 28.73 45.38
N GLY A 626 -11.72 27.85 46.37
CA GLY A 626 -10.62 27.27 47.16
C GLY A 626 -9.68 28.30 47.82
N THR A 627 -10.23 29.35 48.46
CA THR A 627 -9.45 30.44 49.06
C THR A 627 -9.35 30.38 50.60
N VAL A 628 -8.22 30.85 51.13
CA VAL A 628 -7.97 31.00 52.57
C VAL A 628 -7.66 32.45 52.89
N VAL A 629 -8.42 33.07 53.80
CA VAL A 629 -8.15 34.43 54.30
C VAL A 629 -7.47 34.33 55.66
N VAL A 630 -6.21 34.75 55.73
CA VAL A 630 -5.39 34.73 56.95
C VAL A 630 -5.43 36.08 57.63
N MET A 631 -5.78 36.12 58.91
CA MET A 631 -5.83 37.34 59.72
C MET A 631 -4.72 37.34 60.76
N TYR A 632 -4.00 38.46 60.88
CA TYR A 632 -2.95 38.65 61.87
C TYR A 632 -3.06 40.01 62.57
N ASP A 633 -3.16 39.96 63.89
CA ASP A 633 -3.26 41.12 64.77
C ASP A 633 -1.90 41.58 65.25
N PHE A 634 -1.62 42.87 65.07
CA PHE A 634 -0.44 43.48 65.63
C PHE A 634 -0.68 43.91 67.08
N ALA A 635 0.39 43.91 67.86
CA ALA A 635 0.40 44.61 69.13
C ALA A 635 0.13 46.11 68.91
N PRO A 636 -0.30 46.86 69.96
CA PRO A 636 -0.50 48.30 69.85
C PRO A 636 0.72 48.98 69.25
N CYS A 637 0.47 49.85 68.28
CA CYS A 637 1.48 50.65 67.62
C CYS A 637 2.20 51.49 68.68
N THR A 638 3.50 51.33 68.88
CA THR A 638 4.28 52.04 69.90
C THR A 638 5.29 52.95 69.22
N ALA A 639 5.53 54.14 69.79
CA ALA A 639 6.58 55.01 69.31
C ALA A 639 7.94 54.31 69.42
N SER A 640 8.79 54.52 68.41
CA SER A 640 10.14 53.96 68.40
C SER A 640 10.92 54.46 69.61
N VAL A 641 11.60 53.55 70.31
CA VAL A 641 12.50 53.89 71.42
C VAL A 641 13.93 53.70 70.92
N PRO A 642 14.75 54.76 70.80
CA PRO A 642 16.13 54.65 70.35
C PRO A 642 16.91 53.56 71.10
N GLY A 643 17.38 52.56 70.36
CA GLY A 643 18.10 51.39 70.85
C GLY A 643 17.27 50.12 71.10
N ASP A 644 15.93 50.19 71.07
CA ASP A 644 15.02 49.04 71.17
C ASP A 644 14.72 48.47 69.77
N VAL A 645 15.75 47.89 69.17
CA VAL A 645 15.76 47.41 67.78
C VAL A 645 14.72 46.31 67.53
N ASN A 646 14.39 45.51 68.55
CA ASN A 646 13.45 44.41 68.42
C ASN A 646 12.02 44.74 68.91
N ARG A 647 11.78 45.98 69.38
CA ARG A 647 10.51 46.49 69.96
C ARG A 647 9.98 45.63 71.11
N ASP A 648 10.87 45.06 71.91
CA ASP A 648 10.48 44.30 73.11
C ASP A 648 10.26 45.19 74.35
N GLY A 649 10.49 46.50 74.20
CA GLY A 649 10.33 47.52 75.23
C GLY A 649 11.56 47.68 76.12
N LYS A 650 12.69 46.99 75.83
CA LYS A 650 13.89 47.00 76.65
C LYS A 650 15.16 47.06 75.82
N ILE A 651 15.94 48.12 75.99
CA ILE A 651 17.27 48.24 75.35
C ILE A 651 18.27 47.29 76.01
N ASN A 652 18.62 46.19 75.33
CA ASN A 652 19.48 45.13 75.84
C ASN A 652 20.29 44.39 74.74
N LEU A 653 21.01 43.32 75.10
CA LEU A 653 21.85 42.59 74.14
C LEU A 653 21.06 41.89 73.01
N ALA A 654 19.76 41.66 73.19
CA ALA A 654 18.88 41.15 72.15
C ALA A 654 18.77 42.14 70.99
N ASP A 655 18.72 43.45 71.26
CA ASP A 655 18.68 44.51 70.23
C ASP A 655 19.96 44.54 69.42
N VAL A 656 21.11 44.50 70.09
CA VAL A 656 22.42 44.42 69.43
C VAL A 656 22.50 43.16 68.55
N SER A 657 22.04 42.02 69.07
CA SER A 657 22.04 40.76 68.33
C SER A 657 21.13 40.81 67.10
N ARG A 658 19.92 41.37 67.24
CA ARG A 658 18.96 41.55 66.15
C ARG A 658 19.48 42.51 65.08
N LEU A 659 20.09 43.62 65.50
CA LEU A 659 20.71 44.59 64.60
C LEU A 659 21.87 43.96 63.81
N LEU A 660 22.72 43.17 64.46
CA LEU A 660 23.81 42.47 63.79
C LEU A 660 23.31 41.44 62.78
N GLN A 661 22.21 40.73 63.09
CA GLN A 661 21.55 39.83 62.14
C GLN A 661 21.05 40.59 60.91
N PHE A 662 20.39 41.75 61.12
CA PHE A 662 19.95 42.62 60.04
C PHE A 662 21.11 43.11 59.17
N ILE A 663 22.20 43.60 59.79
CA ILE A 663 23.42 44.04 59.08
C ILE A 663 24.04 42.88 58.29
N ALA A 664 23.98 41.66 58.81
CA ALA A 664 24.42 40.44 58.13
C ALA A 664 23.45 39.96 57.03
N LYS A 665 22.40 40.73 56.72
CA LYS A 665 21.35 40.43 55.73
C LYS A 665 20.53 39.17 56.06
N TRP A 666 20.41 38.83 57.34
CA TRP A 666 19.45 37.81 57.75
C TRP A 666 18.04 38.40 57.63
N ASN A 667 17.06 37.55 57.31
CA ASN A 667 15.67 37.99 57.23
C ASN A 667 15.09 38.17 58.64
N VAL A 668 15.38 39.31 59.25
CA VAL A 668 14.89 39.70 60.57
C VAL A 668 14.26 41.08 60.51
N GLU A 669 13.09 41.21 61.12
CA GLU A 669 12.42 42.48 61.30
C GLU A 669 13.15 43.29 62.39
N ILE A 670 13.42 44.56 62.07
CA ILE A 670 13.97 45.55 63.00
C ILE A 670 13.15 46.82 62.94
N ASP A 671 13.19 47.58 64.02
CA ASP A 671 12.78 48.98 64.00
C ASP A 671 13.92 49.85 63.47
N GLY A 672 13.79 50.33 62.23
CA GLY A 672 14.83 51.11 61.56
C GLY A 672 15.11 52.45 62.25
N GLU A 673 14.08 53.10 62.81
CA GLU A 673 14.24 54.35 63.57
C GLU A 673 14.95 54.10 64.90
N ALA A 674 14.56 53.04 65.63
CA ALA A 674 15.24 52.66 66.88
C ALA A 674 16.68 52.18 66.63
N ALA A 675 16.97 51.68 65.42
CA ALA A 675 18.26 51.12 65.07
C ALA A 675 19.29 52.18 64.67
N ASP A 676 18.89 53.33 64.14
CA ASP A 676 19.79 54.45 63.79
C ASP A 676 20.03 55.37 65.00
N VAL A 677 20.61 54.83 66.07
CA VAL A 677 20.74 55.53 67.36
C VAL A 677 21.72 56.71 67.36
N ASN A 678 22.37 56.97 66.22
CA ASN A 678 23.27 58.10 66.04
C ASN A 678 22.71 59.17 65.09
N ASP A 679 21.54 58.91 64.47
CA ASP A 679 20.81 59.80 63.54
C ASP A 679 21.67 60.22 62.33
N ASP A 680 22.48 59.30 61.79
CA ASP A 680 23.29 59.54 60.58
C ASP A 680 22.60 59.11 59.28
N GLY A 681 21.38 58.59 59.39
CA GLY A 681 20.55 58.09 58.31
C GLY A 681 20.95 56.69 57.83
N LYS A 682 21.83 55.97 58.53
CA LYS A 682 22.34 54.66 58.13
C LYS A 682 22.43 53.69 59.31
N VAL A 683 21.54 52.71 59.31
CA VAL A 683 21.61 51.57 60.23
C VAL A 683 22.83 50.67 59.94
N ASN A 684 23.87 50.73 60.78
CA ASN A 684 25.14 50.02 60.57
C ASN A 684 25.85 49.60 61.88
N LEU A 685 27.10 49.11 61.76
CA LEU A 685 27.89 48.64 62.92
C LEU A 685 28.19 49.73 63.95
N ALA A 686 28.19 51.02 63.54
CA ALA A 686 28.35 52.15 64.44
C ALA A 686 27.21 52.20 65.46
N ASP A 687 25.98 51.90 65.03
CA ASP A 687 24.79 51.91 65.86
C ASP A 687 24.76 50.72 66.82
N ALA A 688 25.10 49.53 66.32
CA ALA A 688 25.28 48.35 67.16
C ALA A 688 26.33 48.58 68.25
N ALA A 689 27.45 49.24 67.92
CA ALA A 689 28.47 49.60 68.89
C ALA A 689 27.96 50.63 69.91
N ARG A 690 27.14 51.60 69.48
CA ARG A 690 26.61 52.66 70.35
C ARG A 690 25.54 52.15 71.30
N ILE A 691 24.65 51.26 70.86
CA ILE A 691 23.71 50.52 71.73
C ILE A 691 24.48 49.69 72.76
N LEU A 692 25.56 49.00 72.35
CA LEU A 692 26.40 48.23 73.27
C LEU A 692 27.10 49.12 74.32
N GLN A 693 27.58 50.30 73.92
CA GLN A 693 28.15 51.30 74.85
C GLN A 693 27.11 51.80 75.85
N TYR A 694 25.88 52.06 75.40
CA TYR A 694 24.76 52.44 76.26
C TYR A 694 24.43 51.35 77.28
N ILE A 695 24.33 50.09 76.85
CA ILE A 695 24.12 48.93 77.74
C ILE A 695 25.27 48.78 78.76
N ALA A 696 26.50 49.08 78.34
CA ALA A 696 27.69 49.08 79.19
C ALA A 696 27.79 50.30 80.14
N LYS A 697 26.78 51.18 80.14
CA LYS A 697 26.69 52.40 80.96
C LYS A 697 27.80 53.41 80.69
N TRP A 698 28.26 53.48 79.44
CA TRP A 698 29.11 54.59 79.01
C TRP A 698 28.27 55.87 78.89
N ASP A 699 28.93 57.03 78.98
CA ASP A 699 28.26 58.33 78.84
C ASP A 699 27.98 58.61 77.36
N VAL A 700 26.93 57.96 76.83
CA VAL A 700 26.45 58.05 75.45
C VAL A 700 24.94 58.21 75.41
N GLU A 701 24.46 59.07 74.51
CA GLU A 701 23.04 59.29 74.25
C GLU A 701 22.65 58.52 72.97
N LEU A 702 21.50 57.83 73.04
CA LEU A 702 20.82 57.22 71.89
C LEU A 702 19.77 58.24 71.42
N LYS A 703 19.81 58.58 70.14
CA LYS A 703 18.99 59.62 69.54
C LYS A 703 17.86 59.05 68.73
#